data_AF-A0AA35XAE6-F1
#
_entry.id   AF-A0AA35XAE6-F1
#
_cell.length_a   1.000
_cell.length_b   1.000
_cell.length_c   1.000
_cell.angle_alpha   90.00
_cell.angle_beta   90.00
_cell.angle_gamma   90.00
#
_symmetry.space_group_name_H-M   'P 1'
#
loop_
_entity.id
_entity.type
_entity.pdbx_description
1 polymer ?
#
loop_
_entity_poly.entity_id
_entity_poly.type
_entity_poly.pdbx_seq_one_letter_code
_entity_poly.pdbx_strand_id
1 'polypeptide(L)'
;MSCWEDGNHLLSAAQRCKLVSVLRAASALVDTLLFCPKNFLRSLVKQLPHVPLEVVCSLHAASLASLESFLRTSGASVQYMVAAITSLSCEENVSAEQIAVMQTAAEAVCELVTKQCPEALEVVKQLPQAMQATPTYSLLRAAVASTSISSAVAEAVGAVMLSSRLEEPPLSMPEAVSQQETWQYSSLPQATISLYSDLLSVLGTTHFAELLQKALSVEQLNWPALLQAVVCFLQHDQSTPRLLTELVEGLVSEGLEEGDTHLLACGLLFARQASLEGSHLFTSYGHWLQNVFGDRSGTFIKGKKELLFLLKMLSALVPHDPVFALKAHVSHPPRQLAKCLAQVNDYVTLVSTRLQDLGEKVPSGGKTDVDARQEVEEAIEHYSCTGSIPQSVIEASRFRQPYYLGRFLPSLLCPSSTCSEPRDQFISALAREKIIPPRMMRRYEKACQEMKGREMESVTGDVVSILEELPRVVRENSGGVASLLSRLSSCLREETLSPVRALKLVDHILSAIGKTLVTEWENKDHGYRWVGDLLAVLSSHTSLHSPLYARLNELLTSQFVELVAMQLFAVAVLLCQAFHAAPPMAGLELNGTALCTGKEFCLDLLCQLRHDMPTQALRFCCIFMEQFIHIERETPLPTCLLRKMVYMYKRARFLHSTFTENTVLEAVERLLLENHYIAEQWHSCKVM
;
A
#
# COMPACT_ATOMS: atom_id res chain seq x y z
N MET A 1 40.02 -22.63 -23.11
CA MET A 1 39.18 -22.50 -24.31
C MET A 1 38.03 -23.54 -24.31
N SER A 2 37.37 -23.80 -23.16
CA SER A 2 36.20 -24.71 -23.10
C SER A 2 35.33 -24.45 -21.85
N CYS A 3 35.31 -23.23 -21.31
CA CYS A 3 34.68 -22.94 -20.01
C CYS A 3 33.49 -21.97 -20.07
N TRP A 4 32.98 -21.65 -21.26
CA TRP A 4 32.00 -20.57 -21.44
C TRP A 4 30.75 -21.00 -22.23
N GLU A 5 30.48 -22.31 -22.33
CA GLU A 5 29.28 -22.83 -22.99
C GLU A 5 28.04 -22.82 -22.07
N ASP A 6 28.21 -22.63 -20.75
CA ASP A 6 27.13 -22.72 -19.77
C ASP A 6 26.67 -21.34 -19.26
N GLY A 7 26.19 -20.43 -20.12
CA GLY A 7 25.35 -19.27 -19.73
C GLY A 7 25.81 -18.39 -18.54
N ASN A 8 27.07 -18.50 -18.10
CA ASN A 8 27.52 -18.00 -16.80
C ASN A 8 27.95 -16.55 -17.00
N HIS A 9 27.07 -15.63 -16.60
CA HIS A 9 27.31 -14.19 -16.69
C HIS A 9 28.33 -13.68 -15.66
N LEU A 10 28.81 -14.56 -14.77
CA LEU A 10 29.71 -14.26 -13.66
C LEU A 10 31.03 -15.05 -13.72
N LEU A 11 32.07 -14.44 -13.20
CA LEU A 11 33.41 -15.00 -13.06
C LEU A 11 33.55 -15.77 -11.74
N SER A 12 34.32 -16.86 -11.74
CA SER A 12 34.78 -17.48 -10.50
C SER A 12 35.72 -16.55 -9.72
N ALA A 13 35.82 -16.73 -8.39
CA ALA A 13 36.71 -15.94 -7.54
C ALA A 13 38.16 -15.90 -8.05
N ALA A 14 38.67 -17.03 -8.57
CA ALA A 14 40.01 -17.11 -9.15
C ALA A 14 40.15 -16.33 -10.47
N GLN A 15 39.10 -16.27 -11.29
CA GLN A 15 39.06 -15.46 -12.50
C GLN A 15 38.97 -13.97 -12.17
N ARG A 16 38.20 -13.57 -11.14
CA ARG A 16 38.11 -12.18 -10.67
C ARG A 16 39.47 -11.63 -10.24
N CYS A 17 40.21 -12.37 -9.40
CA CYS A 17 41.55 -11.93 -8.99
C CYS A 17 42.50 -11.71 -10.17
N LYS A 18 42.43 -12.58 -11.19
CA LYS A 18 43.20 -12.44 -12.42
C LYS A 18 42.75 -11.23 -13.24
N LEU A 19 41.45 -11.03 -13.40
CA LEU A 19 40.89 -9.87 -14.12
C LEU A 19 41.30 -8.56 -13.45
N VAL A 20 41.15 -8.42 -12.14
CA VAL A 20 41.58 -7.22 -11.39
C VAL A 20 43.06 -6.91 -11.59
N SER A 21 43.91 -7.94 -11.61
CA SER A 21 45.34 -7.79 -11.86
C SER A 21 45.63 -7.30 -13.28
N VAL A 22 44.89 -7.82 -14.28
CA VAL A 22 44.99 -7.40 -15.69
C VAL A 22 44.47 -5.98 -15.88
N LEU A 23 43.34 -5.63 -15.28
CA LEU A 23 42.75 -4.29 -15.36
C LEU A 23 43.67 -3.24 -14.75
N ARG A 24 44.25 -3.51 -13.58
CA ARG A 24 45.23 -2.61 -12.95
C ARG A 24 46.45 -2.37 -13.83
N ALA A 25 46.96 -3.41 -14.48
CA ALA A 25 48.07 -3.30 -15.41
C ALA A 25 47.67 -2.51 -16.68
N ALA A 26 46.48 -2.78 -17.23
CA ALA A 26 45.97 -2.07 -18.40
C ALA A 26 45.71 -0.59 -18.13
N SER A 27 45.15 -0.23 -16.96
CA SER A 27 44.95 1.17 -16.56
C SER A 27 46.27 1.92 -16.43
N ALA A 28 47.30 1.31 -15.83
CA ALA A 28 48.64 1.91 -15.77
C ALA A 28 49.28 2.11 -17.16
N LEU A 29 48.92 1.27 -18.14
CA LEU A 29 49.39 1.39 -19.52
C LEU A 29 48.60 2.44 -20.32
N VAL A 30 47.36 2.75 -19.93
CA VAL A 30 46.59 3.86 -20.50
C VAL A 30 47.21 5.20 -20.13
N ASP A 31 47.58 5.36 -18.86
CA ASP A 31 48.20 6.61 -18.36
C ASP A 31 49.56 6.89 -19.02
N THR A 32 50.22 5.86 -19.55
CA THR A 32 51.50 5.96 -20.26
C THR A 32 51.36 6.04 -21.79
N LEU A 33 50.12 6.13 -22.32
CA LEU A 33 49.80 6.14 -23.76
C LEU A 33 50.28 4.90 -24.54
N LEU A 34 50.65 3.82 -23.85
CA LEU A 34 51.11 2.56 -24.44
C LEU A 34 49.97 1.58 -24.71
N PHE A 35 48.75 1.91 -24.29
CA PHE A 35 47.54 1.10 -24.47
C PHE A 35 46.50 1.82 -25.33
N CYS A 36 45.93 1.11 -26.32
CA CYS A 36 44.84 1.63 -27.15
C CYS A 36 43.51 0.90 -26.83
N PRO A 37 42.62 1.53 -26.04
CA PRO A 37 41.28 1.03 -25.72
C PRO A 37 40.49 0.46 -26.90
N LYS A 38 40.49 1.19 -28.04
CA LYS A 38 39.70 0.82 -29.23
C LYS A 38 40.22 -0.45 -29.90
N ASN A 39 41.54 -0.63 -29.98
CA ASN A 39 42.14 -1.81 -30.59
C ASN A 39 42.07 -3.03 -29.66
N PHE A 40 42.19 -2.79 -28.35
CA PHE A 40 41.95 -3.81 -27.34
C PHE A 40 40.52 -4.35 -27.42
N LEU A 41 39.50 -3.47 -27.43
CA LEU A 41 38.10 -3.86 -27.58
C LEU A 41 37.82 -4.65 -28.85
N ARG A 42 38.32 -4.18 -30.00
CA ARG A 42 38.15 -4.91 -31.28
C ARG A 42 38.79 -6.29 -31.24
N SER A 43 39.93 -6.43 -30.54
CA SER A 43 40.61 -7.72 -30.41
C SER A 43 39.90 -8.64 -29.42
N LEU A 44 39.37 -8.08 -28.32
CA LEU A 44 38.60 -8.79 -27.31
C LEU A 44 37.32 -9.37 -27.91
N VAL A 45 36.53 -8.56 -28.63
CA VAL A 45 35.29 -8.99 -29.30
C VAL A 45 35.57 -10.01 -30.42
N LYS A 46 36.72 -9.92 -31.10
CA LYS A 46 37.13 -10.93 -32.09
C LYS A 46 37.53 -12.28 -31.49
N GLN A 47 38.10 -12.29 -30.29
CA GLN A 47 38.55 -13.50 -29.62
C GLN A 47 37.49 -14.14 -28.71
N LEU A 48 36.53 -13.34 -28.23
CA LEU A 48 35.45 -13.77 -27.36
C LEU A 48 34.10 -13.37 -27.99
N PRO A 49 33.39 -14.32 -28.63
CA PRO A 49 32.08 -14.05 -29.22
C PRO A 49 31.01 -13.69 -28.16
N HIS A 50 31.18 -14.15 -26.92
CA HIS A 50 30.38 -13.76 -25.75
C HIS A 50 31.30 -13.28 -24.63
N VAL A 51 31.36 -11.97 -24.40
CA VAL A 51 32.10 -11.38 -23.28
C VAL A 51 31.15 -11.30 -22.07
N PRO A 52 31.48 -11.92 -20.91
CA PRO A 52 30.62 -11.87 -19.73
C PRO A 52 30.30 -10.44 -19.30
N LEU A 53 29.07 -10.18 -18.85
CA LEU A 53 28.62 -8.85 -18.42
C LEU A 53 29.52 -8.27 -17.32
N GLU A 54 29.95 -9.10 -16.36
CA GLU A 54 30.90 -8.71 -15.30
C GLU A 54 32.22 -8.16 -15.87
N VAL A 55 32.72 -8.70 -16.98
CA VAL A 55 33.94 -8.21 -17.66
C VAL A 55 33.69 -6.87 -18.34
N VAL A 56 32.53 -6.70 -18.99
CA VAL A 56 32.14 -5.44 -19.64
C VAL A 56 31.98 -4.33 -18.61
N CYS A 57 31.30 -4.60 -17.49
CA CYS A 57 31.15 -3.66 -16.37
C CYS A 57 32.50 -3.30 -15.74
N SER A 58 33.39 -4.30 -15.56
CA SER A 58 34.73 -4.05 -15.00
C SER A 58 35.62 -3.21 -15.92
N LEU A 59 35.50 -3.37 -17.24
CA LEU A 59 36.20 -2.54 -18.23
C LEU A 59 35.67 -1.10 -18.26
N HIS A 60 34.37 -0.93 -18.09
CA HIS A 60 33.72 0.38 -17.99
C HIS A 60 34.14 1.12 -16.71
N ALA A 61 34.06 0.45 -15.55
CA ALA A 61 34.52 1.01 -14.27
C ALA A 61 36.02 1.37 -14.28
N ALA A 62 36.85 0.59 -14.97
CA ALA A 62 38.27 0.87 -15.13
C ALA A 62 38.59 1.96 -16.18
N SER A 63 37.58 2.57 -16.82
CA SER A 63 37.74 3.54 -17.91
C SER A 63 38.54 3.04 -19.12
N LEU A 64 38.67 1.72 -19.28
CA LEU A 64 39.40 1.08 -20.38
C LEU A 64 38.55 0.94 -21.63
N ALA A 65 37.22 0.91 -21.48
CA ALA A 65 36.25 0.80 -22.55
C ALA A 65 34.87 1.26 -22.08
N SER A 66 34.21 2.18 -22.80
CA SER A 66 32.83 2.54 -22.47
C SER A 66 31.84 1.48 -22.97
N LEU A 67 30.72 1.32 -22.28
CA LEU A 67 29.62 0.46 -22.72
C LEU A 67 29.12 0.87 -24.13
N GLU A 68 29.11 2.17 -24.43
CA GLU A 68 28.83 2.71 -25.78
C GLU A 68 29.76 2.13 -26.86
N SER A 69 31.07 2.13 -26.57
CA SER A 69 32.09 1.65 -27.51
C SER A 69 32.02 0.14 -27.70
N PHE A 70 31.61 -0.60 -26.67
CA PHE A 70 31.36 -2.03 -26.74
C PHE A 70 30.12 -2.35 -27.58
N LEU A 71 29.00 -1.66 -27.33
CA LEU A 71 27.74 -1.81 -28.08
C LEU A 71 27.92 -1.58 -29.57
N ARG A 72 28.59 -0.48 -29.96
CA ARG A 72 28.86 -0.16 -31.38
C ARG A 72 29.79 -1.14 -32.07
N THR A 73 30.68 -1.80 -31.33
CA THR A 73 31.69 -2.71 -31.92
C THR A 73 31.18 -4.14 -32.07
N SER A 74 30.18 -4.55 -31.28
CA SER A 74 29.77 -5.96 -31.14
C SER A 74 28.55 -6.37 -31.97
N GLY A 75 27.73 -5.43 -32.48
CA GLY A 75 26.67 -5.66 -33.48
C GLY A 75 25.48 -6.57 -33.07
N ALA A 76 25.68 -7.52 -32.15
CA ALA A 76 24.71 -8.53 -31.68
C ALA A 76 24.50 -8.47 -30.14
N SER A 77 24.97 -7.42 -29.48
CA SER A 77 25.11 -7.37 -28.01
C SER A 77 23.90 -6.88 -27.24
N VAL A 78 22.92 -6.22 -27.87
CA VAL A 78 21.71 -5.74 -27.17
C VAL A 78 20.90 -6.91 -26.61
N GLN A 79 20.60 -7.92 -27.43
CA GLN A 79 19.89 -9.13 -26.98
C GLN A 79 20.69 -9.91 -25.92
N TYR A 80 22.01 -9.98 -26.08
CA TYR A 80 22.89 -10.62 -25.08
C TYR A 80 22.89 -9.86 -23.75
N MET A 81 22.95 -8.52 -23.77
CA MET A 81 22.90 -7.70 -22.55
C MET A 81 21.54 -7.78 -21.88
N VAL A 82 20.45 -7.73 -22.65
CA VAL A 82 19.09 -7.93 -22.13
C VAL A 82 18.99 -9.32 -21.49
N ALA A 83 19.46 -10.38 -22.15
CA ALA A 83 19.47 -11.73 -21.59
C ALA A 83 20.33 -11.85 -20.32
N ALA A 84 21.52 -11.24 -20.31
CA ALA A 84 22.43 -11.26 -19.17
C ALA A 84 21.87 -10.51 -17.96
N ILE A 85 21.32 -9.31 -18.19
CA ILE A 85 20.68 -8.50 -17.17
C ILE A 85 19.42 -9.20 -16.63
N THR A 86 18.60 -9.77 -17.52
CA THR A 86 17.39 -10.52 -17.13
C THR A 86 17.76 -11.75 -16.30
N SER A 87 18.75 -12.53 -16.73
CA SER A 87 19.25 -13.71 -16.01
C SER A 87 19.72 -13.38 -14.58
N LEU A 88 20.51 -12.32 -14.43
CA LEU A 88 20.98 -11.84 -13.12
C LEU A 88 19.86 -11.27 -12.23
N SER A 89 18.79 -10.77 -12.84
CA SER A 89 17.65 -10.19 -12.14
C SER A 89 16.65 -11.24 -11.62
N CYS A 90 16.73 -12.49 -12.09
CA CYS A 90 15.81 -13.58 -11.77
C CYS A 90 16.23 -14.43 -10.56
N GLU A 91 17.40 -14.21 -9.96
CA GLU A 91 17.88 -15.01 -8.83
C GLU A 91 17.33 -14.51 -7.48
N GLU A 92 16.65 -15.39 -6.73
CA GLU A 92 16.06 -15.08 -5.41
C GLU A 92 17.10 -14.72 -4.33
N ASN A 93 18.37 -15.11 -4.53
CA ASN A 93 19.48 -14.83 -3.62
C ASN A 93 20.62 -14.13 -4.38
N VAL A 94 20.49 -12.82 -4.54
CA VAL A 94 21.50 -12.00 -5.22
C VAL A 94 22.72 -11.84 -4.31
N SER A 95 23.89 -12.35 -4.75
CA SER A 95 25.17 -12.15 -4.08
C SER A 95 25.62 -10.68 -4.13
N ALA A 96 26.47 -10.26 -3.19
CA ALA A 96 27.02 -8.90 -3.17
C ALA A 96 27.77 -8.56 -4.48
N GLU A 97 28.40 -9.55 -5.12
CA GLU A 97 29.06 -9.39 -6.41
C GLU A 97 28.08 -9.18 -7.56
N GLN A 98 26.96 -9.89 -7.58
CA GLN A 98 25.90 -9.68 -8.56
C GLN A 98 25.27 -8.30 -8.42
N ILE A 99 25.03 -7.84 -7.18
CA ILE A 99 24.54 -6.49 -6.92
C ILE A 99 25.51 -5.44 -7.49
N ALA A 100 26.82 -5.60 -7.26
CA ALA A 100 27.82 -4.67 -7.78
C ALA A 100 27.85 -4.63 -9.33
N VAL A 101 27.77 -5.79 -9.98
CA VAL A 101 27.72 -5.88 -11.46
C VAL A 101 26.44 -5.24 -11.99
N MET A 102 25.29 -5.49 -11.34
CA MET A 102 24.01 -4.89 -11.71
C MET A 102 24.01 -3.37 -11.53
N GLN A 103 24.61 -2.85 -10.45
CA GLN A 103 24.75 -1.41 -10.21
C GLN A 103 25.61 -0.75 -11.30
N THR A 104 26.80 -1.31 -11.59
CA THR A 104 27.66 -0.77 -12.65
C THR A 104 27.02 -0.87 -14.04
N ALA A 105 26.28 -1.95 -14.31
CA ALA A 105 25.52 -2.09 -15.56
C ALA A 105 24.39 -1.04 -15.64
N ALA A 106 23.66 -0.83 -14.54
CA ALA A 106 22.59 0.15 -14.46
C ALA A 106 23.14 1.57 -14.66
N GLU A 107 24.22 1.96 -13.97
CA GLU A 107 24.91 3.24 -14.14
C GLU A 107 25.32 3.49 -15.60
N ALA A 108 25.91 2.47 -16.24
CA ALA A 108 26.36 2.57 -17.62
C ALA A 108 25.18 2.71 -18.61
N VAL A 109 24.12 1.93 -18.43
CA VAL A 109 22.90 2.04 -19.27
C VAL A 109 22.23 3.41 -19.07
N CYS A 110 22.15 3.87 -17.83
CA CYS A 110 21.67 5.18 -17.42
C CYS A 110 22.42 6.34 -18.11
N GLU A 111 23.76 6.29 -18.12
CA GLU A 111 24.59 7.29 -18.82
C GLU A 111 24.33 7.30 -20.33
N LEU A 112 24.00 6.16 -20.92
CA LEU A 112 23.70 6.06 -22.36
C LEU A 112 22.28 6.52 -22.72
N VAL A 113 21.30 6.29 -21.84
CA VAL A 113 19.93 6.77 -22.00
C VAL A 113 19.89 8.30 -21.97
N THR A 114 20.63 8.93 -21.04
CA THR A 114 20.74 10.40 -21.01
C THR A 114 21.43 10.98 -22.26
N LYS A 115 22.32 10.21 -22.89
CA LYS A 115 22.93 10.55 -24.18
C LYS A 115 22.06 10.19 -25.39
N GLN A 116 20.84 9.70 -25.20
CA GLN A 116 19.92 9.24 -26.25
C GLN A 116 20.54 8.21 -27.20
N CYS A 117 21.40 7.32 -26.67
CA CYS A 117 22.01 6.26 -27.48
C CYS A 117 20.93 5.26 -27.92
N PRO A 118 20.73 5.01 -29.22
CA PRO A 118 19.61 4.19 -29.70
C PRO A 118 19.71 2.74 -29.23
N GLU A 119 20.93 2.18 -29.15
CA GLU A 119 21.17 0.83 -28.66
C GLU A 119 20.85 0.68 -27.17
N ALA A 120 21.07 1.70 -26.35
CA ALA A 120 20.76 1.67 -24.92
C ALA A 120 19.26 1.87 -24.67
N LEU A 121 18.61 2.73 -25.46
CA LEU A 121 17.16 2.89 -25.43
C LEU A 121 16.47 1.56 -25.78
N GLU A 122 17.00 0.82 -26.75
CA GLU A 122 16.50 -0.50 -27.12
C GLU A 122 16.66 -1.53 -26.00
N VAL A 123 17.78 -1.52 -25.26
CA VAL A 123 17.97 -2.36 -24.06
C VAL A 123 16.90 -2.05 -23.01
N VAL A 124 16.66 -0.78 -22.71
CA VAL A 124 15.65 -0.36 -21.72
C VAL A 124 14.23 -0.70 -22.17
N LYS A 125 13.94 -0.62 -23.47
CA LYS A 125 12.64 -1.01 -24.04
C LYS A 125 12.38 -2.52 -24.01
N GLN A 126 13.42 -3.32 -24.25
CA GLN A 126 13.30 -4.79 -24.28
C GLN A 126 13.30 -5.43 -22.89
N LEU A 127 13.80 -4.71 -21.86
CA LEU A 127 13.79 -5.20 -20.48
C LEU A 127 12.38 -5.55 -20.00
N PRO A 128 11.37 -4.64 -20.04
CA PRO A 128 9.99 -4.95 -19.63
C PRO A 128 9.36 -6.20 -20.28
N GLN A 129 9.73 -6.51 -21.53
CA GLN A 129 9.20 -7.64 -22.30
C GLN A 129 9.87 -8.97 -21.93
N ALA A 130 11.21 -8.98 -21.78
CA ALA A 130 11.95 -10.14 -21.30
C ALA A 130 11.58 -10.54 -19.85
N MET A 131 10.93 -9.62 -19.14
CA MET A 131 10.60 -9.66 -17.72
C MET A 131 9.16 -10.08 -17.39
N GLN A 132 8.31 -10.44 -18.38
CA GLN A 132 6.97 -10.97 -18.11
C GLN A 132 6.98 -12.34 -17.37
N ALA A 133 8.14 -12.97 -17.16
CA ALA A 133 8.30 -14.28 -16.54
C ALA A 133 8.80 -14.28 -15.07
N THR A 134 9.26 -13.15 -14.53
CA THR A 134 9.92 -13.10 -13.19
C THR A 134 9.99 -11.66 -12.66
N PRO A 135 10.09 -11.44 -11.34
CA PRO A 135 9.72 -10.16 -10.78
C PRO A 135 10.86 -9.13 -10.87
N THR A 136 10.50 -8.01 -11.49
CA THR A 136 11.29 -6.91 -12.09
C THR A 136 11.99 -5.96 -11.11
N TYR A 137 11.94 -6.24 -9.81
CA TYR A 137 12.22 -5.26 -8.75
C TYR A 137 13.69 -4.87 -8.62
N SER A 138 14.64 -5.59 -9.20
CA SER A 138 16.06 -5.45 -8.84
C SER A 138 16.81 -4.35 -9.59
N LEU A 139 16.49 -4.03 -10.85
CA LEU A 139 17.23 -3.01 -11.63
C LEU A 139 16.86 -1.58 -11.27
N LEU A 140 15.57 -1.26 -11.21
CA LEU A 140 15.13 0.09 -10.84
C LEU A 140 15.49 0.36 -9.37
N ARG A 141 15.29 -0.62 -8.48
CA ARG A 141 15.74 -0.54 -7.09
C ARG A 141 17.26 -0.47 -6.97
N ALA A 142 18.03 -1.18 -7.78
CA ALA A 142 19.50 -1.05 -7.78
C ALA A 142 19.95 0.33 -8.26
N ALA A 143 19.28 0.89 -9.27
CA ALA A 143 19.56 2.23 -9.76
C ALA A 143 19.18 3.31 -8.71
N VAL A 144 18.07 3.13 -8.00
CA VAL A 144 17.65 4.00 -6.88
C VAL A 144 18.56 3.84 -5.66
N ALA A 145 19.04 2.62 -5.39
CA ALA A 145 19.93 2.33 -4.27
C ALA A 145 21.39 2.73 -4.52
N SER A 146 21.80 2.91 -5.78
CA SER A 146 23.16 3.35 -6.12
C SER A 146 23.32 4.84 -5.84
N THR A 147 24.17 5.18 -4.86
CA THR A 147 24.48 6.57 -4.45
C THR A 147 25.21 7.40 -5.52
N SER A 148 25.55 6.78 -6.65
CA SER A 148 26.35 7.28 -7.78
C SER A 148 25.50 7.83 -8.93
N ILE A 149 24.21 7.44 -9.02
CA ILE A 149 23.31 7.89 -10.09
C ILE A 149 22.62 9.19 -9.66
N SER A 150 22.58 10.20 -10.54
CA SER A 150 21.85 11.44 -10.26
C SER A 150 20.33 11.25 -10.40
N SER A 151 19.54 11.99 -9.63
CA SER A 151 18.04 11.94 -9.68
C SER A 151 17.52 12.05 -11.12
N ALA A 152 18.07 12.99 -11.90
CA ALA A 152 17.68 13.22 -13.29
C ALA A 152 17.88 12.01 -14.22
N VAL A 153 18.87 11.17 -13.90
CA VAL A 153 19.18 9.97 -14.68
C VAL A 153 18.22 8.84 -14.32
N ALA A 154 17.91 8.67 -13.03
CA ALA A 154 16.90 7.73 -12.56
C ALA A 154 15.51 8.08 -13.12
N GLU A 155 15.15 9.37 -13.11
CA GLU A 155 13.92 9.90 -13.74
C GLU A 155 13.87 9.58 -15.23
N ALA A 156 14.95 9.82 -15.99
CA ALA A 156 14.99 9.52 -17.42
C ALA A 156 14.78 8.02 -17.72
N VAL A 157 15.38 7.14 -16.92
CA VAL A 157 15.19 5.69 -17.06
C VAL A 157 13.77 5.27 -16.68
N GLY A 158 13.25 5.79 -15.57
CA GLY A 158 11.86 5.55 -15.14
C GLY A 158 10.86 5.97 -16.22
N ALA A 159 11.09 7.12 -16.86
CA ALA A 159 10.23 7.62 -17.93
C ALA A 159 10.24 6.71 -19.16
N VAL A 160 11.43 6.27 -19.60
CA VAL A 160 11.55 5.33 -20.72
C VAL A 160 10.90 3.98 -20.41
N MET A 161 11.08 3.47 -19.18
CA MET A 161 10.47 2.20 -18.75
C MET A 161 8.95 2.30 -18.72
N LEU A 162 8.40 3.38 -18.17
CA LEU A 162 6.96 3.63 -18.16
C LEU A 162 6.42 3.73 -19.59
N SER A 163 6.98 4.61 -20.43
CA SER A 163 6.54 4.76 -21.82
C SER A 163 6.63 3.45 -22.61
N SER A 164 7.73 2.71 -22.48
CA SER A 164 7.87 1.42 -23.17
C SER A 164 6.82 0.40 -22.73
N ARG A 165 6.44 0.39 -21.45
CA ARG A 165 5.42 -0.53 -20.94
C ARG A 165 4.02 -0.17 -21.45
N LEU A 166 3.76 1.13 -21.64
CA LEU A 166 2.52 1.65 -22.20
C LEU A 166 2.39 1.42 -23.72
N GLU A 167 3.49 1.06 -24.42
CA GLU A 167 3.54 0.81 -25.87
C GLU A 167 3.57 -0.69 -26.25
N GLU A 168 3.56 -1.61 -25.27
CA GLU A 168 3.53 -3.09 -25.47
C GLU A 168 2.22 -3.59 -26.15
N PRO A 169 2.16 -4.81 -26.73
CA PRO A 169 1.21 -5.13 -27.81
C PRO A 169 -0.24 -4.73 -27.46
N PRO A 170 -0.84 -3.81 -28.24
CA PRO A 170 -2.05 -3.13 -27.81
C PRO A 170 -3.26 -4.06 -27.90
N LEU A 171 -4.08 -4.06 -26.85
CA LEU A 171 -5.46 -4.49 -26.96
C LEU A 171 -6.27 -3.44 -27.70
N SER A 172 -7.35 -3.84 -28.37
CA SER A 172 -8.27 -2.84 -28.91
C SER A 172 -9.02 -2.14 -27.77
N MET A 173 -9.38 -0.87 -27.95
CA MET A 173 -10.17 -0.13 -26.95
C MET A 173 -11.47 -0.86 -26.54
N PRO A 174 -12.25 -1.48 -27.46
CA PRO A 174 -13.43 -2.25 -27.07
C PRO A 174 -13.13 -3.46 -26.17
N GLU A 175 -12.02 -4.17 -26.42
CA GLU A 175 -11.58 -5.26 -25.55
C GLU A 175 -11.16 -4.71 -24.19
N ALA A 176 -10.48 -3.57 -24.16
CA ALA A 176 -10.11 -2.92 -22.91
C ALA A 176 -11.32 -2.53 -22.05
N VAL A 177 -12.36 -1.97 -22.68
CA VAL A 177 -13.63 -1.64 -22.01
C VAL A 177 -14.24 -2.90 -21.36
N SER A 178 -14.22 -4.03 -22.06
CA SER A 178 -14.81 -5.28 -21.55
C SER A 178 -14.04 -5.92 -20.39
N GLN A 179 -12.77 -5.55 -20.19
CA GLN A 179 -11.87 -6.14 -19.20
C GLN A 179 -11.53 -5.22 -18.03
N GLN A 180 -12.07 -3.99 -17.95
CA GLN A 180 -11.72 -3.00 -16.91
C GLN A 180 -11.82 -3.54 -15.48
N GLU A 181 -12.83 -4.37 -15.19
CA GLU A 181 -13.03 -4.96 -13.86
C GLU A 181 -11.90 -5.89 -13.42
N THR A 182 -11.09 -6.42 -14.37
CA THR A 182 -9.97 -7.33 -14.09
C THR A 182 -8.68 -6.59 -13.68
N TRP A 183 -8.64 -5.27 -13.82
CA TRP A 183 -7.45 -4.44 -13.58
C TRP A 183 -7.58 -3.53 -12.35
N GLN A 184 -8.39 -3.94 -11.37
CA GLN A 184 -8.47 -3.27 -10.08
C GLN A 184 -7.19 -3.48 -9.26
N TYR A 185 -6.83 -2.54 -8.39
CA TYR A 185 -5.62 -2.65 -7.57
C TYR A 185 -5.55 -3.96 -6.78
N SER A 186 -6.69 -4.37 -6.19
CA SER A 186 -6.84 -5.62 -5.43
C SER A 186 -6.59 -6.90 -6.24
N SER A 187 -6.67 -6.82 -7.56
CA SER A 187 -6.49 -7.93 -8.49
C SER A 187 -5.11 -7.96 -9.13
N LEU A 188 -4.27 -6.94 -8.89
CA LEU A 188 -2.95 -6.85 -9.52
C LEU A 188 -1.91 -7.75 -8.83
N PRO A 189 -0.99 -8.37 -9.59
CA PRO A 189 0.16 -9.05 -9.02
C PRO A 189 1.05 -8.08 -8.24
N GLN A 190 1.61 -8.54 -7.12
CA GLN A 190 2.50 -7.73 -6.25
C GLN A 190 3.70 -7.14 -7.00
N ALA A 191 4.21 -7.84 -8.02
CA ALA A 191 5.31 -7.37 -8.86
C ALA A 191 4.91 -6.11 -9.66
N THR A 192 3.68 -6.06 -10.17
CA THR A 192 3.13 -4.92 -10.92
C THR A 192 2.95 -3.72 -10.00
N ILE A 193 2.37 -3.95 -8.81
CA ILE A 193 2.21 -2.90 -7.78
C ILE A 193 3.58 -2.31 -7.41
N SER A 194 4.55 -3.17 -7.13
CA SER A 194 5.91 -2.76 -6.75
C SER A 194 6.59 -1.96 -7.86
N LEU A 195 6.47 -2.38 -9.12
CA LEU A 195 7.03 -1.68 -10.27
C LEU A 195 6.48 -0.25 -10.38
N TYR A 196 5.15 -0.08 -10.35
CA TYR A 196 4.55 1.24 -10.45
C TYR A 196 4.86 2.11 -9.22
N SER A 197 4.90 1.54 -8.02
CA SER A 197 5.31 2.24 -6.81
C SER A 197 6.75 2.75 -6.91
N ASP A 198 7.69 1.92 -7.40
CA ASP A 198 9.08 2.31 -7.58
C ASP A 198 9.20 3.40 -8.66
N LEU A 199 8.50 3.26 -9.80
CA LEU A 199 8.45 4.28 -10.85
C LEU A 199 7.88 5.61 -10.32
N LEU A 200 6.82 5.57 -9.51
CA LEU A 200 6.23 6.75 -8.88
C LEU A 200 7.19 7.42 -7.90
N SER A 201 7.93 6.64 -7.13
CA SER A 201 8.94 7.18 -6.21
C SER A 201 10.08 7.90 -6.94
N VAL A 202 10.46 7.41 -8.12
CA VAL A 202 11.55 7.98 -8.93
C VAL A 202 11.09 9.18 -9.73
N LEU A 203 9.92 9.12 -10.35
CA LEU A 203 9.41 10.18 -11.23
C LEU A 203 8.71 11.30 -10.47
N GLY A 204 8.15 10.98 -9.30
CA GLY A 204 7.21 11.84 -8.61
C GLY A 204 5.83 11.85 -9.29
N THR A 205 4.80 12.27 -8.54
CA THR A 205 3.40 12.18 -8.97
C THR A 205 3.06 13.07 -10.16
N THR A 206 3.63 14.28 -10.23
CA THR A 206 3.37 15.23 -11.31
C THR A 206 3.94 14.74 -12.64
N HIS A 207 5.19 14.32 -12.65
CA HIS A 207 5.83 13.86 -13.88
C HIS A 207 5.25 12.52 -14.35
N PHE A 208 4.87 11.64 -13.42
CA PHE A 208 4.15 10.42 -13.77
C PHE A 208 2.81 10.73 -14.47
N ALA A 209 2.03 11.69 -13.96
CA ALA A 209 0.79 12.12 -14.61
C ALA A 209 1.01 12.72 -16.00
N GLU A 210 2.07 13.54 -16.18
CA GLU A 210 2.46 14.07 -17.49
C GLU A 210 2.80 12.97 -18.49
N LEU A 211 3.51 11.92 -18.04
CA LEU A 211 3.86 10.77 -18.87
C LEU A 211 2.64 9.93 -19.25
N LEU A 212 1.69 9.74 -18.32
CA LEU A 212 0.39 9.11 -18.63
C LEU A 212 -0.34 9.91 -19.70
N GLN A 213 -0.45 11.22 -19.55
CA GLN A 213 -1.11 12.10 -20.53
C GLN A 213 -0.40 12.04 -21.88
N LYS A 214 0.93 12.07 -21.90
CA LYS A 214 1.72 11.97 -23.13
C LYS A 214 1.51 10.63 -23.84
N ALA A 215 1.41 9.53 -23.09
CA ALA A 215 1.14 8.22 -23.68
C ALA A 215 -0.20 8.20 -24.45
N LEU A 216 -1.21 8.95 -24.00
CA LEU A 216 -2.51 9.04 -24.68
C LEU A 216 -2.42 9.66 -26.09
N SER A 217 -1.31 10.30 -26.45
CA SER A 217 -1.08 10.82 -27.81
C SER A 217 -0.56 9.76 -28.80
N VAL A 218 -0.22 8.56 -28.32
CA VAL A 218 0.34 7.47 -29.13
C VAL A 218 -0.78 6.58 -29.69
N GLU A 219 -0.72 6.23 -30.98
CA GLU A 219 -1.77 5.41 -31.64
C GLU A 219 -1.86 3.97 -31.12
N GLN A 220 -0.77 3.41 -30.58
CA GLN A 220 -0.71 2.04 -30.06
C GLN A 220 -0.50 2.06 -28.55
N LEU A 221 -1.62 1.96 -27.82
CA LEU A 221 -1.66 1.98 -26.36
C LEU A 221 -1.91 0.58 -25.79
N ASN A 222 -1.06 0.19 -24.85
CA ASN A 222 -1.29 -0.95 -23.98
C ASN A 222 -2.30 -0.57 -22.88
N TRP A 223 -3.59 -0.69 -23.20
CA TRP A 223 -4.67 -0.35 -22.25
C TRP A 223 -4.57 -1.04 -20.89
N PRO A 224 -4.27 -2.36 -20.79
CA PRO A 224 -4.04 -2.97 -19.49
C PRO A 224 -2.96 -2.26 -18.69
N ALA A 225 -1.78 -2.05 -19.28
CA ALA A 225 -0.67 -1.39 -18.58
C ALA A 225 -1.01 0.04 -18.18
N LEU A 226 -1.76 0.76 -19.03
CA LEU A 226 -2.20 2.12 -18.76
C LEU A 226 -3.18 2.17 -17.59
N LEU A 227 -4.20 1.31 -17.60
CA LEU A 227 -5.23 1.28 -16.55
C LEU A 227 -4.68 0.72 -15.23
N GLN A 228 -3.74 -0.23 -15.27
CA GLN A 228 -2.98 -0.69 -14.12
C GLN A 228 -2.13 0.44 -13.52
N ALA A 229 -1.47 1.24 -14.36
CA ALA A 229 -0.73 2.41 -13.90
C ALA A 229 -1.64 3.44 -13.23
N VAL A 230 -2.84 3.67 -13.76
CA VAL A 230 -3.85 4.59 -13.18
C VAL A 230 -4.30 4.14 -11.80
N VAL A 231 -4.63 2.86 -11.60
CA VAL A 231 -5.06 2.38 -10.27
C VAL A 231 -3.92 2.38 -9.26
N CYS A 232 -2.69 2.06 -9.68
CA CYS A 232 -1.51 2.20 -8.80
C CYS A 232 -1.21 3.67 -8.47
N PHE A 233 -1.40 4.59 -9.42
CA PHE A 233 -1.24 6.02 -9.21
C PHE A 233 -2.20 6.53 -8.12
N LEU A 234 -3.49 6.14 -8.19
CA LEU A 234 -4.51 6.53 -7.20
C LEU A 234 -4.20 6.12 -5.76
N GLN A 235 -3.46 5.04 -5.57
CA GLN A 235 -3.13 4.49 -4.25
C GLN A 235 -1.85 5.10 -3.66
N HIS A 236 -1.14 5.95 -4.41
CA HIS A 236 0.21 6.39 -4.01
C HIS A 236 0.21 7.47 -2.93
N ASP A 237 -0.50 8.57 -3.15
CA ASP A 237 -0.60 9.67 -2.18
C ASP A 237 -1.93 10.44 -2.29
N GLN A 238 -2.19 11.32 -1.32
CA GLN A 238 -3.44 12.11 -1.25
C GLN A 238 -3.60 13.14 -2.39
N SER A 239 -2.54 13.45 -3.14
CA SER A 239 -2.59 14.39 -4.26
C SER A 239 -3.00 13.71 -5.58
N THR A 240 -2.72 12.42 -5.72
CA THR A 240 -3.00 11.65 -6.93
C THR A 240 -4.47 11.61 -7.38
N PRO A 241 -5.48 11.53 -6.49
CA PRO A 241 -6.87 11.54 -6.96
C PRO A 241 -7.29 12.87 -7.57
N ARG A 242 -6.75 13.97 -7.05
CA ARG A 242 -6.97 15.30 -7.61
C ARG A 242 -6.33 15.42 -8.99
N LEU A 243 -5.07 15.01 -9.14
CA LEU A 243 -4.37 15.04 -10.42
C LEU A 243 -5.07 14.18 -11.49
N LEU A 244 -5.54 12.99 -11.10
CA LEU A 244 -6.30 12.14 -12.01
C LEU A 244 -7.65 12.78 -12.40
N THR A 245 -8.33 13.43 -11.45
CA THR A 245 -9.58 14.15 -11.73
C THR A 245 -9.34 15.27 -12.74
N GLU A 246 -8.29 16.08 -12.54
CA GLU A 246 -7.90 17.16 -13.46
C GLU A 246 -7.55 16.61 -14.86
N LEU A 247 -6.84 15.47 -14.94
CA LEU A 247 -6.54 14.80 -16.20
C LEU A 247 -7.81 14.30 -16.92
N VAL A 248 -8.72 13.62 -16.20
CA VAL A 248 -9.99 13.12 -16.74
C VAL A 248 -10.84 14.27 -17.27
N GLU A 249 -10.96 15.35 -16.50
CA GLU A 249 -11.71 16.55 -16.89
C GLU A 249 -11.11 17.22 -18.13
N GLY A 250 -9.78 17.31 -18.20
CA GLY A 250 -9.07 17.81 -19.38
C GLY A 250 -9.38 17.00 -20.63
N LEU A 251 -9.26 15.66 -20.56
CA LEU A 251 -9.54 14.75 -21.66
C LEU A 251 -10.99 14.84 -22.16
N VAL A 252 -11.95 14.90 -21.23
CA VAL A 252 -13.37 15.01 -21.57
C VAL A 252 -13.67 16.37 -22.20
N SER A 253 -13.11 17.46 -21.65
CA SER A 253 -13.30 18.82 -22.17
C SER A 253 -12.76 18.92 -23.60
N GLU A 254 -11.51 18.55 -23.82
CA GLU A 254 -10.83 18.61 -25.12
C GLU A 254 -11.53 17.70 -26.14
N GLY A 255 -11.84 16.46 -25.74
CA GLY A 255 -12.55 15.51 -26.60
C GLY A 255 -13.92 16.01 -27.05
N LEU A 256 -14.68 16.69 -26.19
CA LEU A 256 -15.97 17.26 -26.56
C LEU A 256 -15.85 18.52 -27.42
N GLU A 257 -14.89 19.39 -27.12
CA GLU A 257 -14.69 20.65 -27.84
C GLU A 257 -14.20 20.42 -29.26
N GLU A 258 -13.22 19.51 -29.43
CA GLU A 258 -12.64 19.17 -30.74
C GLU A 258 -13.44 18.10 -31.49
N GLY A 259 -14.27 17.33 -30.78
CA GLY A 259 -14.94 16.16 -31.35
C GLY A 259 -13.99 14.97 -31.53
N ASP A 260 -12.93 14.89 -30.71
CA ASP A 260 -11.98 13.80 -30.70
C ASP A 260 -12.57 12.58 -29.97
N THR A 261 -12.72 11.49 -30.73
CA THR A 261 -13.30 10.23 -30.25
C THR A 261 -12.35 9.50 -29.30
N HIS A 262 -11.04 9.59 -29.56
CA HIS A 262 -10.01 8.94 -28.76
C HIS A 262 -9.89 9.60 -27.39
N LEU A 263 -9.72 10.93 -27.33
CA LEU A 263 -9.60 11.65 -26.06
C LEU A 263 -10.83 11.50 -25.17
N LEU A 264 -12.03 11.59 -25.76
CA LEU A 264 -13.27 11.39 -25.01
C LEU A 264 -13.39 9.96 -24.48
N ALA A 265 -12.99 8.95 -25.27
CA ALA A 265 -12.97 7.57 -24.81
C ALA A 265 -11.96 7.34 -23.69
N CYS A 266 -10.75 7.93 -23.77
CA CYS A 266 -9.76 7.89 -22.69
C CYS A 266 -10.30 8.47 -21.39
N GLY A 267 -10.93 9.64 -21.45
CA GLY A 267 -11.53 10.28 -20.28
C GLY A 267 -12.63 9.42 -19.64
N LEU A 268 -13.51 8.83 -20.45
CA LEU A 268 -14.55 7.91 -19.98
C LEU A 268 -13.95 6.64 -19.35
N LEU A 269 -12.93 6.06 -19.97
CA LEU A 269 -12.24 4.86 -19.48
C LEU A 269 -11.54 5.11 -18.15
N PHE A 270 -10.82 6.23 -18.02
CA PHE A 270 -10.10 6.59 -16.80
C PHE A 270 -11.08 6.86 -15.66
N ALA A 271 -12.17 7.60 -15.92
CA ALA A 271 -13.20 7.83 -14.91
C ALA A 271 -13.82 6.51 -14.41
N ARG A 272 -14.14 5.59 -15.33
CA ARG A 272 -14.66 4.25 -14.98
C ARG A 272 -13.67 3.45 -14.16
N GLN A 273 -12.40 3.43 -14.58
CA GLN A 273 -11.34 2.69 -13.89
C GLN A 273 -11.14 3.23 -12.47
N ALA A 274 -11.05 4.54 -12.32
CA ALA A 274 -10.89 5.19 -11.02
C ALA A 274 -12.08 4.91 -10.09
N SER A 275 -13.30 4.91 -10.62
CA SER A 275 -14.51 4.63 -9.83
C SER A 275 -14.59 3.20 -9.28
N LEU A 276 -13.79 2.25 -9.78
CA LEU A 276 -13.76 0.87 -9.27
C LEU A 276 -12.96 0.74 -7.96
N GLU A 277 -12.04 1.67 -7.67
CA GLU A 277 -11.15 1.61 -6.50
C GLU A 277 -11.82 2.07 -5.19
N GLY A 278 -13.03 2.64 -5.28
CA GLY A 278 -13.86 3.02 -4.14
C GLY A 278 -13.99 4.53 -3.92
N SER A 279 -15.09 4.92 -3.27
CA SER A 279 -15.54 6.33 -3.15
C SER A 279 -14.61 7.26 -2.35
N HIS A 280 -13.68 6.70 -1.60
CA HIS A 280 -12.70 7.43 -0.81
C HIS A 280 -11.53 7.96 -1.66
N LEU A 281 -11.26 7.33 -2.81
CA LEU A 281 -10.24 7.77 -3.76
C LEU A 281 -10.88 8.53 -4.92
N PHE A 282 -11.92 7.96 -5.52
CA PHE A 282 -12.60 8.59 -6.65
C PHE A 282 -14.11 8.39 -6.54
N THR A 283 -14.89 9.37 -7.00
CA THR A 283 -16.35 9.28 -6.90
C THR A 283 -16.90 8.11 -7.73
N SER A 284 -18.08 7.60 -7.36
CA SER A 284 -18.69 6.49 -8.12
C SER A 284 -18.99 6.91 -9.57
N TYR A 285 -18.93 5.96 -10.50
CA TYR A 285 -19.08 6.28 -11.93
C TYR A 285 -20.43 6.94 -12.23
N GLY A 286 -21.50 6.50 -11.57
CA GLY A 286 -22.83 7.11 -11.71
C GLY A 286 -22.89 8.55 -11.22
N HIS A 287 -22.28 8.84 -10.06
CA HIS A 287 -22.23 10.19 -9.50
C HIS A 287 -21.31 11.10 -10.33
N TRP A 288 -20.16 10.61 -10.77
CA TRP A 288 -19.29 11.31 -11.73
C TRP A 288 -20.06 11.66 -13.01
N LEU A 289 -20.72 10.68 -13.64
CA LEU A 289 -21.48 10.86 -14.87
C LEU A 289 -22.59 11.89 -14.71
N GLN A 290 -23.30 11.86 -13.57
CA GLN A 290 -24.33 12.84 -13.24
C GLN A 290 -23.74 14.25 -13.10
N ASN A 291 -22.64 14.40 -12.38
CA ASN A 291 -22.03 15.71 -12.12
C ASN A 291 -21.47 16.33 -13.40
N VAL A 292 -20.85 15.50 -14.26
CA VAL A 292 -20.19 15.95 -15.48
C VAL A 292 -21.20 16.23 -16.61
N PHE A 293 -22.26 15.41 -16.74
CA PHE A 293 -23.19 15.47 -17.90
C PHE A 293 -24.70 15.55 -17.56
N GLY A 294 -25.09 15.28 -16.31
CA GLY A 294 -26.49 15.10 -15.89
C GLY A 294 -27.16 16.35 -15.34
N ASP A 295 -26.46 17.12 -14.50
CA ASP A 295 -27.04 18.27 -13.79
C ASP A 295 -26.93 19.59 -14.58
N ARG A 296 -27.77 20.59 -14.25
CA ARG A 296 -27.71 21.94 -14.87
C ARG A 296 -26.37 22.66 -14.61
N SER A 297 -25.59 22.17 -13.67
CA SER A 297 -24.23 22.60 -13.33
C SER A 297 -23.13 21.88 -14.11
N GLY A 298 -23.47 20.87 -14.94
CA GLY A 298 -22.48 20.13 -15.72
C GLY A 298 -21.65 21.05 -16.61
N THR A 299 -20.35 20.86 -16.59
CA THR A 299 -19.36 21.84 -17.06
C THR A 299 -19.09 21.78 -18.56
N PHE A 300 -19.29 20.63 -19.20
CA PHE A 300 -18.74 20.40 -20.54
C PHE A 300 -19.76 20.39 -21.69
N ILE A 301 -21.02 20.00 -21.47
CA ILE A 301 -22.03 20.02 -22.55
C ILE A 301 -22.61 21.42 -22.70
N LYS A 302 -21.98 22.21 -23.58
CA LYS A 302 -22.37 23.59 -23.88
C LYS A 302 -23.55 23.67 -24.88
N GLY A 303 -23.80 22.61 -25.66
CA GLY A 303 -24.79 22.64 -26.73
C GLY A 303 -25.20 21.27 -27.26
N LYS A 304 -26.07 21.30 -28.29
CA LYS A 304 -26.65 20.09 -28.91
C LYS A 304 -25.58 19.24 -29.60
N LYS A 305 -24.54 19.86 -30.17
CA LYS A 305 -23.49 19.17 -30.92
C LYS A 305 -22.71 18.23 -30.00
N GLU A 306 -22.28 18.76 -28.86
CA GLU A 306 -21.49 18.07 -27.84
C GLU A 306 -22.29 16.91 -27.24
N LEU A 307 -23.58 17.13 -26.92
CA LEU A 307 -24.45 16.08 -26.41
C LEU A 307 -24.65 14.94 -27.42
N LEU A 308 -24.90 15.28 -28.70
CA LEU A 308 -25.08 14.25 -29.73
C LEU A 308 -23.78 13.48 -30.00
N PHE A 309 -22.63 14.16 -29.91
CA PHE A 309 -21.32 13.52 -30.02
C PHE A 309 -21.07 12.55 -28.86
N LEU A 310 -21.34 12.97 -27.62
CA LEU A 310 -21.27 12.10 -26.44
C LEU A 310 -22.20 10.88 -26.58
N LEU A 311 -23.46 11.08 -26.95
CA LEU A 311 -24.42 9.99 -27.12
C LEU A 311 -23.99 9.02 -28.21
N LYS A 312 -23.42 9.50 -29.31
CA LYS A 312 -22.85 8.66 -30.37
C LYS A 312 -21.69 7.82 -29.85
N MET A 313 -20.78 8.42 -29.08
CA MET A 313 -19.65 7.72 -28.48
C MET A 313 -20.13 6.64 -27.50
N LEU A 314 -20.98 7.01 -26.54
CA LEU A 314 -21.54 6.08 -25.57
C LEU A 314 -22.28 4.92 -26.26
N SER A 315 -23.09 5.21 -27.29
CA SER A 315 -23.80 4.18 -28.07
C SER A 315 -22.85 3.17 -28.73
N ALA A 316 -21.68 3.62 -29.18
CA ALA A 316 -20.66 2.74 -29.77
C ALA A 316 -19.99 1.83 -28.73
N LEU A 317 -19.94 2.24 -27.47
CA LEU A 317 -19.36 1.45 -26.36
C LEU A 317 -20.33 0.43 -25.76
N VAL A 318 -21.65 0.66 -25.85
CA VAL A 318 -22.69 -0.21 -25.26
C VAL A 318 -22.48 -1.73 -25.48
N PRO A 319 -22.07 -2.22 -26.66
CA PRO A 319 -21.85 -3.66 -26.86
C PRO A 319 -20.78 -4.25 -25.94
N HIS A 320 -19.77 -3.44 -25.58
CA HIS A 320 -18.58 -3.82 -24.83
C HIS A 320 -18.61 -3.34 -23.37
N ASP A 321 -19.50 -2.39 -23.04
CA ASP A 321 -19.58 -1.78 -21.73
C ASP A 321 -19.90 -2.80 -20.61
N PRO A 322 -19.20 -2.71 -19.46
CA PRO A 322 -19.47 -3.57 -18.32
C PRO A 322 -20.81 -3.22 -17.66
N VAL A 323 -21.37 -4.20 -16.92
CA VAL A 323 -22.71 -4.10 -16.32
C VAL A 323 -22.85 -2.89 -15.39
N PHE A 324 -21.82 -2.57 -14.60
CA PHE A 324 -21.87 -1.42 -13.68
C PHE A 324 -21.99 -0.09 -14.43
N ALA A 325 -21.31 0.06 -15.57
CA ALA A 325 -21.35 1.26 -16.40
C ALA A 325 -22.72 1.42 -17.06
N LEU A 326 -23.28 0.35 -17.61
CA LEU A 326 -24.61 0.35 -18.20
C LEU A 326 -25.69 0.71 -17.17
N LYS A 327 -25.61 0.18 -15.94
CA LYS A 327 -26.51 0.54 -14.83
C LYS A 327 -26.43 2.03 -14.48
N ALA A 328 -25.21 2.59 -14.48
CA ALA A 328 -25.00 4.02 -14.25
C ALA A 328 -25.63 4.88 -15.36
N HIS A 329 -25.53 4.47 -16.63
CA HIS A 329 -26.11 5.17 -17.77
C HIS A 329 -27.65 5.24 -17.73
N VAL A 330 -28.31 4.17 -17.28
CA VAL A 330 -29.77 4.16 -17.10
C VAL A 330 -30.21 5.03 -15.93
N SER A 331 -29.45 4.99 -14.83
CA SER A 331 -29.78 5.69 -13.59
C SER A 331 -29.52 7.20 -13.69
N HIS A 332 -28.42 7.57 -14.33
CA HIS A 332 -27.92 8.95 -14.44
C HIS A 332 -27.61 9.35 -15.89
N PRO A 333 -28.58 9.28 -16.81
CA PRO A 333 -28.32 9.60 -18.21
C PRO A 333 -27.99 11.09 -18.39
N PRO A 334 -27.17 11.44 -19.41
CA PRO A 334 -26.79 12.81 -19.71
C PRO A 334 -28.01 13.63 -20.16
N ARG A 335 -28.66 14.33 -19.21
CA ARG A 335 -29.98 14.98 -19.37
C ARG A 335 -29.92 16.51 -19.50
N GLN A 336 -28.75 17.08 -19.77
CA GLN A 336 -28.54 18.53 -19.74
C GLN A 336 -29.41 19.35 -20.72
N LEU A 337 -29.83 18.78 -21.86
CA LEU A 337 -30.60 19.52 -22.87
C LEU A 337 -32.00 18.93 -23.09
N ALA A 338 -33.01 19.62 -22.53
CA ALA A 338 -34.43 19.26 -22.67
C ALA A 338 -34.88 19.10 -24.14
N LYS A 339 -34.24 19.81 -25.07
CA LYS A 339 -34.52 19.74 -26.52
C LYS A 339 -34.04 18.43 -27.17
N CYS A 340 -33.22 17.64 -26.49
CA CYS A 340 -32.65 16.40 -27.00
C CYS A 340 -33.13 15.17 -26.21
N LEU A 341 -34.21 15.30 -25.43
CA LEU A 341 -34.75 14.21 -24.60
C LEU A 341 -35.11 12.97 -25.42
N ALA A 342 -35.55 13.14 -26.67
CA ALA A 342 -35.83 12.01 -27.55
C ALA A 342 -34.58 11.15 -27.79
N GLN A 343 -33.46 11.77 -28.17
CA GLN A 343 -32.20 11.07 -28.42
C GLN A 343 -31.62 10.43 -27.15
N VAL A 344 -31.78 11.11 -26.00
CA VAL A 344 -31.38 10.55 -24.71
C VAL A 344 -32.25 9.33 -24.35
N ASN A 345 -33.55 9.37 -24.63
CA ASN A 345 -34.44 8.22 -24.39
C ASN A 345 -34.16 7.06 -25.34
N ASP A 346 -33.84 7.33 -26.61
CA ASP A 346 -33.42 6.30 -27.57
C ASP A 346 -32.15 5.60 -27.06
N TYR A 347 -31.18 6.38 -26.57
CA TYR A 347 -29.97 5.86 -25.94
C TYR A 347 -30.26 5.02 -24.68
N VAL A 348 -31.09 5.52 -23.75
CA VAL A 348 -31.46 4.77 -22.54
C VAL A 348 -32.17 3.47 -22.89
N THR A 349 -32.98 3.46 -23.97
CA THR A 349 -33.65 2.25 -24.46
C THR A 349 -32.63 1.23 -24.99
N LEU A 350 -31.63 1.69 -25.75
CA LEU A 350 -30.51 0.85 -26.21
C LEU A 350 -29.77 0.19 -25.04
N VAL A 351 -29.37 0.98 -24.03
CA VAL A 351 -28.68 0.49 -22.84
C VAL A 351 -29.56 -0.48 -22.04
N SER A 352 -30.84 -0.15 -21.85
CA SER A 352 -31.78 -1.01 -21.11
C SER A 352 -32.00 -2.35 -21.81
N THR A 353 -32.07 -2.35 -23.14
CA THR A 353 -32.16 -3.58 -23.95
C THR A 353 -30.90 -4.43 -23.75
N ARG A 354 -29.71 -3.80 -23.81
CA ARG A 354 -28.45 -4.51 -23.57
C ARG A 354 -28.37 -5.14 -22.17
N LEU A 355 -28.84 -4.44 -21.13
CA LEU A 355 -28.91 -5.00 -19.78
C LEU A 355 -29.85 -6.21 -19.70
N GLN A 356 -30.97 -6.18 -20.41
CA GLN A 356 -31.88 -7.33 -20.50
C GLN A 356 -31.22 -8.52 -21.20
N ASP A 357 -30.49 -8.27 -22.30
CA ASP A 357 -29.75 -9.31 -23.04
C ASP A 357 -28.69 -10.00 -22.16
N LEU A 358 -28.09 -9.26 -21.22
CA LEU A 358 -27.11 -9.78 -20.25
C LEU A 358 -27.77 -10.47 -19.03
N GLY A 359 -29.10 -10.55 -18.98
CA GLY A 359 -29.85 -11.18 -17.88
C GLY A 359 -30.00 -10.32 -16.62
N GLU A 360 -29.67 -9.04 -16.70
CA GLU A 360 -29.75 -8.10 -15.58
C GLU A 360 -31.14 -7.44 -15.51
N LYS A 361 -31.70 -7.33 -14.29
CA LYS A 361 -32.95 -6.59 -14.10
C LYS A 361 -32.67 -5.10 -14.30
N VAL A 362 -33.23 -4.51 -15.36
CA VAL A 362 -33.19 -3.06 -15.58
C VAL A 362 -33.71 -2.39 -14.31
N PRO A 363 -32.94 -1.49 -13.68
CA PRO A 363 -33.49 -0.67 -12.62
C PRO A 363 -34.57 0.21 -13.26
N SER A 364 -35.84 -0.22 -13.17
CA SER A 364 -36.98 0.66 -13.42
C SER A 364 -36.71 1.92 -12.62
N GLY A 365 -36.70 3.10 -13.28
CA GLY A 365 -36.30 4.41 -12.75
C GLY A 365 -37.01 4.84 -11.46
N GLY A 366 -36.72 4.13 -10.38
CA GLY A 366 -37.32 4.19 -9.07
C GLY A 366 -36.27 3.67 -8.11
N LYS A 367 -35.50 4.64 -7.58
CA LYS A 367 -34.39 4.52 -6.64
C LYS A 367 -34.32 3.20 -5.88
N THR A 368 -33.17 2.53 -5.88
CA THR A 368 -32.98 1.24 -5.21
C THR A 368 -32.85 1.40 -3.69
N ASP A 369 -32.80 0.28 -2.94
CA ASP A 369 -32.59 0.28 -1.48
C ASP A 369 -31.17 0.78 -1.08
N VAL A 370 -30.24 0.74 -2.04
CA VAL A 370 -28.88 1.28 -1.92
C VAL A 370 -28.91 2.82 -1.90
N ASP A 371 -29.77 3.44 -2.72
CA ASP A 371 -29.91 4.90 -2.78
C ASP A 371 -30.47 5.49 -1.47
N ALA A 372 -31.36 4.76 -0.79
CA ALA A 372 -31.93 5.21 0.49
C ALA A 372 -30.90 5.21 1.63
N ARG A 373 -29.88 4.36 1.59
CA ARG A 373 -28.79 4.36 2.58
C ARG A 373 -27.84 5.52 2.35
N GLN A 374 -27.49 5.79 1.10
CA GLN A 374 -26.65 6.92 0.72
C GLN A 374 -27.33 8.26 1.03
N GLU A 375 -28.63 8.42 0.69
CA GLU A 375 -29.39 9.62 1.02
C GLU A 375 -29.50 9.87 2.54
N VAL A 376 -29.50 8.80 3.34
CA VAL A 376 -29.49 8.90 4.80
C VAL A 376 -28.13 9.40 5.29
N GLU A 377 -27.03 8.91 4.71
CA GLU A 377 -25.68 9.33 5.09
C GLU A 377 -25.42 10.81 4.71
N GLU A 378 -25.76 11.21 3.48
CA GLU A 378 -25.68 12.60 3.02
C GLU A 378 -26.51 13.55 3.90
N ALA A 379 -27.69 13.09 4.36
CA ALA A 379 -28.53 13.88 5.26
C ALA A 379 -27.93 14.03 6.67
N ILE A 380 -27.26 12.99 7.18
CA ILE A 380 -26.55 13.02 8.47
C ILE A 380 -25.32 13.92 8.38
N GLU A 381 -24.54 13.83 7.31
CA GLU A 381 -23.38 14.70 7.07
C GLU A 381 -23.80 16.17 6.97
N HIS A 382 -24.85 16.47 6.20
CA HIS A 382 -25.38 17.83 6.09
C HIS A 382 -25.85 18.37 7.44
N TYR A 383 -26.53 17.56 8.25
CA TYR A 383 -26.94 17.96 9.59
C TYR A 383 -25.74 18.20 10.51
N SER A 384 -24.69 17.38 10.41
CA SER A 384 -23.48 17.50 11.20
C SER A 384 -22.72 18.80 10.89
N CYS A 385 -22.67 19.20 9.61
CA CYS A 385 -22.00 20.43 9.19
C CYS A 385 -22.83 21.71 9.47
N THR A 386 -24.16 21.63 9.40
CA THR A 386 -25.03 22.83 9.43
C THR A 386 -25.90 22.97 10.68
N GLY A 387 -26.09 21.89 11.44
CA GLY A 387 -27.06 21.80 12.54
C GLY A 387 -28.53 21.89 12.10
N SER A 388 -28.81 21.87 10.80
CA SER A 388 -30.14 22.10 10.22
C SER A 388 -30.63 20.90 9.43
N ILE A 389 -31.94 20.60 9.50
CA ILE A 389 -32.53 19.46 8.78
C ILE A 389 -32.54 19.78 7.28
N PRO A 390 -31.98 18.93 6.41
CA PRO A 390 -31.96 19.17 4.97
C PRO A 390 -33.37 19.38 4.43
N GLN A 391 -33.55 20.39 3.57
CA GLN A 391 -34.85 20.70 2.98
C GLN A 391 -35.39 19.52 2.15
N SER A 392 -34.51 18.76 1.51
CA SER A 392 -34.84 17.52 0.78
C SER A 392 -35.56 16.48 1.66
N VAL A 393 -35.17 16.36 2.93
CA VAL A 393 -35.79 15.42 3.91
C VAL A 393 -37.15 15.93 4.37
N ILE A 394 -37.28 17.24 4.60
CA ILE A 394 -38.57 17.88 4.94
C ILE A 394 -39.55 17.71 3.79
N GLU A 395 -39.11 17.96 2.55
CA GLU A 395 -39.92 17.78 1.35
C GLU A 395 -40.31 16.32 1.13
N ALA A 396 -39.38 15.37 1.32
CA ALA A 396 -39.68 13.95 1.24
C ALA A 396 -40.76 13.53 2.25
N SER A 397 -40.68 14.05 3.49
CA SER A 397 -41.65 13.75 4.55
C SER A 397 -43.07 14.28 4.26
N ARG A 398 -43.20 15.40 3.54
CA ARG A 398 -44.48 16.05 3.23
C ARG A 398 -45.07 15.62 1.89
N PHE A 399 -44.22 15.50 0.86
CA PHE A 399 -44.65 15.34 -0.52
C PHE A 399 -44.38 13.95 -1.09
N ARG A 400 -43.51 13.15 -0.44
CA ARG A 400 -43.14 11.81 -0.88
C ARG A 400 -43.31 10.77 0.23
N GLN A 401 -44.43 10.86 0.97
CA GLN A 401 -44.69 10.00 2.14
C GLN A 401 -44.48 8.49 1.93
N PRO A 402 -44.92 7.87 0.81
CA PRO A 402 -44.69 6.44 0.59
C PRO A 402 -43.21 6.06 0.54
N TYR A 403 -42.38 6.92 -0.06
CA TYR A 403 -40.92 6.74 -0.10
C TYR A 403 -40.30 7.00 1.28
N TYR A 404 -40.69 8.11 1.93
CA TYR A 404 -40.15 8.51 3.22
C TYR A 404 -40.41 7.47 4.32
N LEU A 405 -41.65 6.98 4.43
CA LEU A 405 -42.03 5.98 5.42
C LEU A 405 -41.57 4.57 5.04
N GLY A 406 -41.51 4.24 3.75
CA GLY A 406 -41.23 2.90 3.25
C GLY A 406 -39.75 2.58 3.04
N ARG A 407 -38.88 3.59 2.86
CA ARG A 407 -37.46 3.40 2.53
C ARG A 407 -36.53 4.28 3.37
N PHE A 408 -36.70 5.60 3.34
CA PHE A 408 -35.81 6.51 4.04
C PHE A 408 -35.81 6.30 5.57
N LEU A 409 -36.99 6.30 6.21
CA LEU A 409 -37.11 6.09 7.65
C LEU A 409 -36.67 4.69 8.11
N PRO A 410 -37.05 3.58 7.44
CA PRO A 410 -36.53 2.27 7.78
C PRO A 410 -35.00 2.17 7.70
N SER A 411 -34.37 2.82 6.72
CA SER A 411 -32.90 2.88 6.60
C SER A 411 -32.25 3.76 7.68
N LEU A 412 -32.88 4.89 8.04
CA LEU A 412 -32.40 5.77 9.11
C LEU A 412 -32.56 5.15 10.50
N LEU A 413 -33.72 4.53 10.77
CA LEU A 413 -34.10 3.90 12.04
C LEU A 413 -33.70 2.42 12.09
N CYS A 414 -32.69 2.02 11.31
CA CYS A 414 -32.09 0.71 11.44
C CYS A 414 -31.15 0.72 12.66
N PRO A 415 -31.43 -0.05 13.72
CA PRO A 415 -30.57 -0.06 14.89
C PRO A 415 -29.19 -0.62 14.49
N SER A 416 -28.12 0.08 14.84
CA SER A 416 -26.74 -0.28 14.51
C SER A 416 -25.90 -0.41 15.78
N SER A 417 -24.92 -1.33 15.79
CA SER A 417 -24.00 -1.58 16.92
C SER A 417 -22.97 -0.46 17.15
N THR A 418 -22.85 0.45 16.17
CA THR A 418 -22.01 1.63 16.19
C THR A 418 -22.91 2.86 16.22
N CYS A 419 -23.38 3.22 17.42
CA CYS A 419 -24.03 4.51 17.64
C CYS A 419 -23.06 5.62 17.25
N SER A 420 -23.28 6.22 16.08
CA SER A 420 -22.60 7.44 15.65
C SER A 420 -23.37 8.63 16.24
N GLU A 421 -22.74 9.41 17.13
CA GLU A 421 -23.31 10.62 17.73
C GLU A 421 -24.09 11.52 16.73
N PRO A 422 -23.61 11.80 15.51
CA PRO A 422 -24.35 12.62 14.55
C PRO A 422 -25.67 12.00 14.06
N ARG A 423 -25.75 10.66 13.97
CA ARG A 423 -26.99 9.97 13.58
C ARG A 423 -28.06 10.13 14.65
N ASP A 424 -27.69 9.96 15.93
CA ASP A 424 -28.62 10.08 17.06
C ASP A 424 -29.11 11.53 17.25
N GLN A 425 -28.23 12.51 17.03
CA GLN A 425 -28.59 13.93 17.03
C GLN A 425 -29.58 14.25 15.90
N PHE A 426 -29.34 13.72 14.69
CA PHE A 426 -30.23 13.91 13.55
C PHE A 426 -31.62 13.26 13.75
N ILE A 427 -31.66 12.02 14.27
CA ILE A 427 -32.91 11.33 14.63
C ILE A 427 -33.69 12.14 15.68
N SER A 428 -32.99 12.68 16.69
CA SER A 428 -33.59 13.52 17.74
C SER A 428 -34.16 14.82 17.18
N ALA A 429 -33.48 15.46 16.23
CA ALA A 429 -33.95 16.66 15.56
C ALA A 429 -35.23 16.39 14.74
N LEU A 430 -35.26 15.30 13.96
CA LEU A 430 -36.42 14.88 13.19
C LEU A 430 -37.62 14.51 14.09
N ALA A 431 -37.36 13.89 15.24
CA ALA A 431 -38.37 13.55 16.23
C ALA A 431 -39.00 14.81 16.86
N ARG A 432 -38.17 15.80 17.21
CA ARG A 432 -38.60 17.09 17.77
C ARG A 432 -39.55 17.83 16.81
N GLU A 433 -39.23 17.80 15.51
CA GLU A 433 -40.05 18.41 14.45
C GLU A 433 -41.27 17.56 14.05
N LYS A 434 -41.53 16.44 14.74
CA LYS A 434 -42.64 15.50 14.46
C LYS A 434 -42.63 14.93 13.04
N ILE A 435 -41.46 14.88 12.41
CA ILE A 435 -41.26 14.32 11.07
C ILE A 435 -41.26 12.78 11.15
N ILE A 436 -40.83 12.23 12.29
CA ILE A 436 -40.86 10.78 12.57
C ILE A 436 -42.21 10.40 13.23
N PRO A 437 -42.96 9.43 12.67
CA PRO A 437 -44.15 8.92 13.34
C PRO A 437 -43.84 8.30 14.72
N PRO A 438 -44.58 8.63 15.79
CA PRO A 438 -44.32 8.15 17.16
C PRO A 438 -44.33 6.61 17.31
N ARG A 439 -44.98 5.92 16.39
CA ARG A 439 -45.01 4.45 16.34
C ARG A 439 -43.68 3.86 15.85
N MET A 440 -43.02 4.51 14.90
CA MET A 440 -41.73 4.06 14.37
C MET A 440 -40.61 4.38 15.36
N MET A 441 -40.66 5.55 16.01
CA MET A 441 -39.70 5.91 17.05
C MET A 441 -39.73 4.93 18.23
N ARG A 442 -40.92 4.62 18.78
CA ARG A 442 -41.05 3.61 19.85
C ARG A 442 -40.54 2.22 19.45
N ARG A 443 -40.69 1.84 18.18
CA ARG A 443 -40.19 0.56 17.66
C ARG A 443 -38.66 0.56 17.55
N TYR A 444 -38.08 1.68 17.13
CA TYR A 444 -36.64 1.88 17.10
C TYR A 444 -36.03 1.83 18.51
N GLU A 445 -36.57 2.61 19.45
CA GLU A 445 -36.11 2.62 20.85
C GLU A 445 -36.15 1.22 21.49
N LYS A 446 -37.24 0.48 21.26
CA LYS A 446 -37.37 -0.91 21.71
C LYS A 446 -36.32 -1.83 21.07
N ALA A 447 -36.08 -1.68 19.75
CA ALA A 447 -35.07 -2.48 19.04
C ALA A 447 -33.64 -2.14 19.50
N CYS A 448 -33.36 -0.87 19.82
CA CYS A 448 -32.10 -0.44 20.43
C CYS A 448 -31.92 -1.00 21.85
N GLN A 449 -32.99 -1.09 22.65
CA GLN A 449 -32.96 -1.73 23.97
C GLN A 449 -32.75 -3.25 23.87
N GLU A 450 -33.42 -3.91 22.92
CA GLU A 450 -33.24 -5.34 22.63
C GLU A 450 -31.82 -5.64 22.10
N MET A 451 -31.22 -4.74 21.30
CA MET A 451 -29.82 -4.84 20.86
C MET A 451 -28.84 -4.62 22.00
N LYS A 452 -29.01 -3.59 22.84
CA LYS A 452 -28.18 -3.35 24.04
C LYS A 452 -28.24 -4.51 25.03
N GLY A 453 -29.39 -5.19 25.14
CA GLY A 453 -29.56 -6.40 25.95
C GLY A 453 -28.91 -7.66 25.36
N ARG A 454 -28.80 -7.76 24.02
CA ARG A 454 -28.10 -8.86 23.33
C ARG A 454 -26.60 -8.63 23.13
N GLU A 455 -26.13 -7.39 23.28
CA GLU A 455 -24.72 -7.01 23.13
C GLU A 455 -23.86 -7.22 24.40
N MET A 456 -24.44 -7.65 25.53
CA MET A 456 -23.74 -7.69 26.82
C MET A 456 -23.40 -9.10 27.36
N GLU A 457 -24.01 -10.20 26.92
CA GLU A 457 -24.20 -11.32 27.90
C GLU A 457 -23.98 -12.78 27.45
N SER A 458 -23.16 -13.13 26.44
CA SER A 458 -22.82 -14.57 26.31
C SER A 458 -21.40 -14.98 25.93
N VAL A 459 -20.56 -14.15 25.31
CA VAL A 459 -19.20 -14.60 24.92
C VAL A 459 -18.08 -13.70 25.44
N THR A 460 -18.31 -12.40 25.57
CA THR A 460 -17.38 -11.49 26.28
C THR A 460 -17.26 -11.84 27.76
N GLY A 461 -18.35 -12.30 28.40
CA GLY A 461 -18.34 -12.72 29.80
C GLY A 461 -17.44 -13.93 30.04
N ASP A 462 -17.53 -14.95 29.17
CA ASP A 462 -16.74 -16.17 29.30
C ASP A 462 -15.24 -15.91 29.07
N VAL A 463 -14.89 -15.16 28.02
CA VAL A 463 -13.48 -14.82 27.75
C VAL A 463 -12.90 -13.93 28.86
N VAL A 464 -13.65 -12.95 29.35
CA VAL A 464 -13.22 -12.09 30.47
C VAL A 464 -13.07 -12.91 31.75
N SER A 465 -13.98 -13.83 32.05
CA SER A 465 -13.88 -14.69 33.24
C SER A 465 -12.63 -15.60 33.19
N ILE A 466 -12.30 -16.15 32.02
CA ILE A 466 -11.08 -16.93 31.81
C ILE A 466 -9.82 -16.06 32.01
N LEU A 467 -9.84 -14.81 31.53
CA LEU A 467 -8.72 -13.87 31.69
C LEU A 467 -8.57 -13.35 33.13
N GLU A 468 -9.65 -13.29 33.91
CA GLU A 468 -9.59 -12.95 35.34
C GLU A 468 -8.93 -14.06 36.19
N GLU A 469 -8.96 -15.31 35.73
CA GLU A 469 -8.24 -16.43 36.37
C GLU A 469 -6.72 -16.37 36.12
N LEU A 470 -6.27 -15.66 35.08
CA LEU A 470 -4.88 -15.62 34.62
C LEU A 470 -3.85 -15.28 35.72
N PRO A 471 -4.03 -14.25 36.59
CA PRO A 471 -3.07 -13.93 37.64
C PRO A 471 -2.95 -14.99 38.74
N ARG A 472 -3.98 -15.84 38.92
CA ARG A 472 -3.93 -16.94 39.88
C ARG A 472 -3.18 -18.12 39.28
N VAL A 473 -3.55 -18.49 38.05
CA VAL A 473 -2.98 -19.63 37.33
C VAL A 473 -1.48 -19.46 37.05
N VAL A 474 -1.04 -18.24 36.72
CA VAL A 474 0.39 -17.94 36.50
C VAL A 474 1.19 -18.08 37.80
N ARG A 475 0.64 -17.67 38.95
CA ARG A 475 1.30 -17.79 40.27
C ARG A 475 1.47 -19.23 40.76
N GLU A 476 0.57 -20.13 40.39
CA GLU A 476 0.59 -21.54 40.84
C GLU A 476 1.56 -22.42 40.00
N ASN A 477 2.21 -21.83 38.99
CA ASN A 477 3.40 -22.26 38.24
C ASN A 477 3.49 -23.75 37.80
N SER A 478 2.37 -24.42 37.50
CA SER A 478 2.40 -25.78 36.95
C SER A 478 1.18 -26.13 36.10
N GLY A 479 1.34 -26.21 34.77
CA GLY A 479 0.38 -26.79 33.83
C GLY A 479 -0.97 -26.05 33.61
N GLY A 480 -1.40 -25.20 34.55
CA GLY A 480 -2.67 -24.50 34.49
C GLY A 480 -2.78 -23.50 33.34
N VAL A 481 -1.67 -22.87 32.95
CA VAL A 481 -1.62 -21.93 31.81
C VAL A 481 -2.05 -22.62 30.52
N ALA A 482 -1.55 -23.83 30.23
CA ALA A 482 -1.93 -24.58 29.04
C ALA A 482 -3.43 -24.93 29.04
N SER A 483 -3.98 -25.28 30.20
CA SER A 483 -5.42 -25.52 30.35
C SER A 483 -6.25 -24.26 30.12
N LEU A 484 -5.81 -23.11 30.66
CA LEU A 484 -6.45 -21.80 30.46
C LEU A 484 -6.42 -21.40 28.98
N LEU A 485 -5.26 -21.55 28.33
CA LEU A 485 -5.09 -21.28 26.90
C LEU A 485 -5.96 -22.19 26.02
N SER A 486 -6.15 -23.45 26.40
CA SER A 486 -7.05 -24.36 25.68
C SER A 486 -8.52 -23.94 25.79
N ARG A 487 -8.97 -23.51 26.99
CA ARG A 487 -10.32 -22.97 27.22
C ARG A 487 -10.53 -21.66 26.45
N LEU A 488 -9.53 -20.78 26.47
CA LEU A 488 -9.55 -19.53 25.73
C LEU A 488 -9.61 -19.79 24.22
N SER A 489 -8.82 -20.74 23.70
CA SER A 489 -8.86 -21.15 22.29
C SER A 489 -10.22 -21.74 21.90
N SER A 490 -10.86 -22.56 22.75
CA SER A 490 -12.20 -23.10 22.47
C SER A 490 -13.27 -22.01 22.45
N CYS A 491 -13.25 -21.07 23.40
CA CYS A 491 -14.21 -19.96 23.43
C CYS A 491 -14.07 -19.04 22.21
N LEU A 492 -12.84 -18.86 21.71
CA LEU A 492 -12.60 -18.01 20.55
C LEU A 492 -12.95 -18.71 19.21
N ARG A 493 -12.82 -20.03 19.09
CA ARG A 493 -13.07 -20.77 17.81
C ARG A 493 -14.51 -20.69 17.29
N GLU A 494 -15.48 -20.35 18.12
CA GLU A 494 -16.91 -20.41 17.77
C GLU A 494 -17.47 -19.08 17.21
N GLU A 495 -16.72 -17.98 17.21
CA GLU A 495 -17.26 -16.64 16.87
C GLU A 495 -16.49 -15.87 15.79
N THR A 496 -17.20 -15.42 14.76
CA THR A 496 -16.76 -14.30 13.91
C THR A 496 -17.05 -12.97 14.64
N LEU A 497 -16.02 -12.37 15.24
CA LEU A 497 -16.15 -11.10 15.94
C LEU A 497 -16.28 -9.92 14.96
N SER A 498 -17.16 -8.97 15.26
CA SER A 498 -17.17 -7.68 14.56
C SER A 498 -15.92 -6.85 14.93
N PRO A 499 -15.44 -5.95 14.07
CA PRO A 499 -14.23 -5.16 14.34
C PRO A 499 -14.26 -4.39 15.66
N VAL A 500 -15.42 -3.85 16.02
CA VAL A 500 -15.61 -3.08 17.27
C VAL A 500 -15.54 -3.98 18.51
N ARG A 501 -16.08 -5.20 18.41
CA ARG A 501 -15.99 -6.19 19.50
C ARG A 501 -14.56 -6.72 19.66
N ALA A 502 -13.88 -6.97 18.54
CA ALA A 502 -12.48 -7.39 18.54
C ALA A 502 -11.59 -6.36 19.24
N LEU A 503 -11.73 -5.06 18.93
CA LEU A 503 -10.96 -4.00 19.60
C LEU A 503 -11.24 -3.93 21.11
N LYS A 504 -12.51 -3.94 21.52
CA LYS A 504 -12.86 -3.95 22.96
C LYS A 504 -12.30 -5.18 23.68
N LEU A 505 -12.36 -6.34 23.04
CA LEU A 505 -11.83 -7.57 23.62
C LEU A 505 -10.30 -7.51 23.73
N VAL A 506 -9.62 -6.98 22.72
CA VAL A 506 -8.17 -6.71 22.74
C VAL A 506 -7.80 -5.80 23.91
N ASP A 507 -8.54 -4.72 24.16
CA ASP A 507 -8.28 -3.84 25.31
C ASP A 507 -8.41 -4.59 26.65
N HIS A 508 -9.41 -5.46 26.80
CA HIS A 508 -9.57 -6.29 28.00
C HIS A 508 -8.44 -7.30 28.15
N ILE A 509 -8.02 -7.93 27.06
CA ILE A 509 -6.88 -8.87 27.01
C ILE A 509 -5.60 -8.16 27.43
N LEU A 510 -5.27 -7.03 26.80
CA LEU A 510 -4.07 -6.25 27.12
C LEU A 510 -4.10 -5.76 28.57
N SER A 511 -5.27 -5.37 29.08
CA SER A 511 -5.44 -5.00 30.50
C SER A 511 -5.18 -6.17 31.45
N ALA A 512 -5.72 -7.36 31.15
CA ALA A 512 -5.53 -8.56 31.96
C ALA A 512 -4.06 -9.04 31.96
N ILE A 513 -3.41 -9.03 30.79
CA ILE A 513 -1.98 -9.33 30.65
C ILE A 513 -1.16 -8.32 31.45
N GLY A 514 -1.45 -7.01 31.29
CA GLY A 514 -0.75 -5.95 32.01
C GLY A 514 -0.85 -6.10 33.52
N LYS A 515 -2.05 -6.36 34.06
CA LYS A 515 -2.24 -6.61 35.51
C LYS A 515 -1.45 -7.83 35.97
N THR A 516 -1.44 -8.91 35.20
CA THR A 516 -0.70 -10.13 35.53
C THR A 516 0.81 -9.89 35.55
N LEU A 517 1.33 -9.23 34.52
CA LEU A 517 2.75 -8.88 34.41
C LEU A 517 3.22 -7.95 35.53
N VAL A 518 2.39 -6.99 35.95
CA VAL A 518 2.70 -6.13 37.10
C VAL A 518 2.84 -6.96 38.38
N THR A 519 1.95 -7.94 38.61
CA THR A 519 2.05 -8.82 39.79
C THR A 519 3.27 -9.73 39.75
N GLU A 520 3.72 -10.17 38.56
CA GLU A 520 4.96 -10.96 38.43
C GLU A 520 6.22 -10.08 38.58
N TRP A 521 6.18 -8.85 38.07
CA TRP A 521 7.26 -7.88 38.22
C TRP A 521 7.58 -7.60 39.69
N GLU A 522 6.54 -7.43 40.52
CA GLU A 522 6.68 -7.27 41.97
C GLU A 522 7.32 -8.49 42.65
N ASN A 523 7.12 -9.70 42.09
CA ASN A 523 7.65 -10.96 42.61
C ASN A 523 9.02 -11.35 42.02
N LYS A 524 9.59 -10.55 41.10
CA LYS A 524 10.86 -10.81 40.39
C LYS A 524 10.92 -12.16 39.65
N ASP A 525 9.78 -12.65 39.18
CA ASP A 525 9.74 -13.84 38.34
C ASP A 525 9.95 -13.41 36.87
N HIS A 526 10.95 -13.98 36.19
CA HIS A 526 11.42 -13.52 34.86
C HIS A 526 11.01 -14.45 33.71
N GLY A 527 10.11 -15.39 33.97
CA GLY A 527 9.81 -16.50 33.10
C GLY A 527 8.70 -16.28 32.07
N TYR A 528 8.37 -15.05 31.64
CA TYR A 528 7.16 -14.62 30.90
C TYR A 528 6.77 -15.36 29.59
N ARG A 529 7.28 -16.57 29.34
CA ARG A 529 6.96 -17.50 28.26
C ARG A 529 5.45 -17.71 28.05
N TRP A 530 4.65 -17.70 29.13
CA TRP A 530 3.20 -17.83 29.04
C TRP A 530 2.57 -16.73 28.17
N VAL A 531 3.20 -15.54 28.10
CA VAL A 531 2.78 -14.44 27.23
C VAL A 531 2.99 -14.81 25.76
N GLY A 532 4.09 -15.46 25.42
CA GLY A 532 4.35 -15.97 24.06
C GLY A 532 3.33 -17.02 23.64
N ASP A 533 3.02 -17.97 24.53
CA ASP A 533 1.99 -19.00 24.27
C ASP A 533 0.60 -18.38 24.12
N LEU A 534 0.26 -17.37 24.93
CA LEU A 534 -0.99 -16.62 24.82
C LEU A 534 -1.06 -15.85 23.49
N LEU A 535 0.02 -15.16 23.10
CA LEU A 535 0.10 -14.45 21.83
C LEU A 535 -0.05 -15.40 20.63
N ALA A 536 0.46 -16.62 20.71
CA ALA A 536 0.26 -17.63 19.68
C ALA A 536 -1.22 -18.02 19.54
N VAL A 537 -1.94 -18.22 20.66
CA VAL A 537 -3.37 -18.49 20.64
C VAL A 537 -4.16 -17.32 20.05
N LEU A 538 -3.86 -16.09 20.48
CA LEU A 538 -4.54 -14.88 19.97
C LEU A 538 -4.25 -14.64 18.48
N SER A 539 -3.00 -14.84 18.06
CA SER A 539 -2.56 -14.64 16.67
C SER A 539 -3.12 -15.71 15.73
N SER A 540 -3.52 -16.88 16.24
CA SER A 540 -4.21 -17.91 15.45
C SER A 540 -5.65 -17.53 15.08
N HIS A 541 -6.22 -16.50 15.72
CA HIS A 541 -7.58 -16.05 15.49
C HIS A 541 -7.63 -14.86 14.53
N THR A 542 -8.20 -15.06 13.34
CA THR A 542 -8.19 -14.06 12.25
C THR A 542 -8.82 -12.72 12.66
N SER A 543 -9.88 -12.73 13.46
CA SER A 543 -10.57 -11.50 13.91
C SER A 543 -9.85 -10.75 15.02
N LEU A 544 -8.88 -11.35 15.72
CA LEU A 544 -8.16 -10.72 16.84
C LEU A 544 -6.70 -10.41 16.52
N HIS A 545 -6.10 -11.17 15.60
CA HIS A 545 -4.73 -10.97 15.17
C HIS A 545 -4.46 -9.52 14.74
N SER A 546 -5.18 -9.03 13.72
CA SER A 546 -4.95 -7.67 13.22
C SER A 546 -5.26 -6.56 14.25
N PRO A 547 -6.42 -6.59 14.94
CA PRO A 547 -6.72 -5.61 15.98
C PRO A 547 -5.73 -5.57 17.14
N LEU A 548 -5.14 -6.71 17.53
CA LEU A 548 -4.14 -6.77 18.60
C LEU A 548 -2.89 -5.95 18.25
N TYR A 549 -2.31 -6.19 17.08
CA TYR A 549 -1.09 -5.50 16.64
C TYR A 549 -1.35 -4.05 16.25
N ALA A 550 -2.52 -3.75 15.66
CA ALA A 550 -2.95 -2.38 15.42
C ALA A 550 -3.05 -1.59 16.73
N ARG A 551 -3.60 -2.19 17.79
CA ARG A 551 -3.71 -1.55 19.10
C ARG A 551 -2.33 -1.35 19.76
N LEU A 552 -1.43 -2.33 19.66
CA LEU A 552 -0.05 -2.17 20.14
C LEU A 552 0.69 -1.04 19.42
N ASN A 553 0.49 -0.90 18.10
CA ASN A 553 1.02 0.20 17.32
C ASN A 553 0.45 1.55 17.78
N GLU A 554 -0.86 1.66 17.95
CA GLU A 554 -1.51 2.88 18.44
C GLU A 554 -0.99 3.31 19.83
N LEU A 555 -0.79 2.35 20.73
CA LEU A 555 -0.25 2.60 22.07
C LEU A 555 1.17 3.20 22.03
N LEU A 556 2.01 2.76 21.08
CA LEU A 556 3.40 3.24 20.98
C LEU A 556 3.60 4.45 20.06
N THR A 557 2.65 4.73 19.16
CA THR A 557 2.75 5.86 18.22
C THR A 557 1.92 7.06 18.67
N SER A 558 0.65 6.82 19.03
CA SER A 558 -0.31 7.87 19.39
C SER A 558 -0.41 8.10 20.89
N GLN A 559 -0.45 7.03 21.70
CA GLN A 559 -0.70 7.13 23.15
C GLN A 559 0.56 7.02 24.01
N PHE A 560 1.75 7.02 23.38
CA PHE A 560 3.02 6.71 24.06
C PHE A 560 3.30 7.59 25.29
N VAL A 561 2.94 8.88 25.21
CA VAL A 561 3.16 9.87 26.28
C VAL A 561 2.28 9.58 27.51
N GLU A 562 1.11 8.99 27.30
CA GLU A 562 0.12 8.72 28.35
C GLU A 562 0.40 7.39 29.08
N LEU A 563 1.31 6.56 28.56
CA LEU A 563 1.66 5.27 29.15
C LEU A 563 2.41 5.43 30.47
N VAL A 564 1.80 4.95 31.55
CA VAL A 564 2.44 4.84 32.86
C VAL A 564 3.50 3.74 32.84
N ALA A 565 4.52 3.80 33.70
CA ALA A 565 5.65 2.86 33.74
C ALA A 565 5.24 1.37 33.71
N MET A 566 4.15 1.00 34.39
CA MET A 566 3.61 -0.37 34.41
C MET A 566 3.04 -0.80 33.06
N GLN A 567 2.34 0.10 32.36
CA GLN A 567 1.82 -0.16 31.02
C GLN A 567 2.96 -0.24 30.01
N LEU A 568 3.95 0.65 30.15
CA LEU A 568 5.17 0.63 29.35
C LEU A 568 5.92 -0.70 29.48
N PHE A 569 6.03 -1.22 30.71
CA PHE A 569 6.61 -2.54 30.98
C PHE A 569 5.83 -3.66 30.29
N ALA A 570 4.51 -3.70 30.46
CA ALA A 570 3.67 -4.73 29.84
C ALA A 570 3.77 -4.74 28.31
N VAL A 571 3.74 -3.56 27.68
CA VAL A 571 3.89 -3.42 26.22
C VAL A 571 5.28 -3.86 25.75
N ALA A 572 6.34 -3.54 26.50
CA ALA A 572 7.70 -3.97 26.17
C ALA A 572 7.87 -5.50 26.26
N VAL A 573 7.33 -6.14 27.30
CA VAL A 573 7.33 -7.61 27.44
C VAL A 573 6.54 -8.26 26.29
N LEU A 574 5.34 -7.74 25.97
CA LEU A 574 4.51 -8.24 24.89
C LEU A 574 5.23 -8.18 23.53
N LEU A 575 5.87 -7.06 23.21
CA LEU A 575 6.61 -6.90 21.97
C LEU A 575 7.85 -7.77 21.92
N CYS A 576 8.55 -7.95 23.05
CA CYS A 576 9.67 -8.86 23.12
C CYS A 576 9.21 -10.30 22.83
N GLN A 577 8.10 -10.74 23.42
CA GLN A 577 7.55 -12.08 23.17
C GLN A 577 7.03 -12.23 21.73
N ALA A 578 6.41 -11.21 21.16
CA ALA A 578 5.98 -11.20 19.76
C ALA A 578 7.18 -11.27 18.79
N PHE A 579 8.27 -10.57 19.10
CA PHE A 579 9.53 -10.65 18.34
C PHE A 579 10.07 -12.08 18.30
N HIS A 580 10.01 -12.80 19.42
CA HIS A 580 10.52 -14.18 19.50
C HIS A 580 9.58 -15.19 18.84
N ALA A 581 8.28 -15.08 19.13
CA ALA A 581 7.28 -15.97 18.56
C ALA A 581 7.17 -15.83 17.03
N ALA A 582 7.55 -14.67 16.48
CA ALA A 582 7.54 -14.35 15.05
C ALA A 582 6.25 -14.79 14.32
N PRO A 583 5.05 -14.44 14.84
CA PRO A 583 3.80 -14.82 14.20
C PRO A 583 3.73 -14.25 12.77
N PRO A 584 3.03 -14.94 11.85
CA PRO A 584 2.79 -14.42 10.51
C PRO A 584 1.94 -13.15 10.60
N MET A 585 2.34 -12.07 9.92
CA MET A 585 1.68 -10.76 9.98
C MET A 585 0.84 -10.46 8.73
N ALA A 586 0.34 -11.52 8.06
CA ALA A 586 -0.38 -11.40 6.80
C ALA A 586 -1.62 -10.48 6.92
N GLY A 587 -1.65 -9.43 6.10
CA GLY A 587 -2.73 -8.44 6.08
C GLY A 587 -2.59 -7.31 7.11
N LEU A 588 -1.45 -7.19 7.79
CA LEU A 588 -1.13 -6.03 8.63
C LEU A 588 -0.18 -5.08 7.89
N GLU A 589 -0.60 -3.82 7.75
CA GLU A 589 0.23 -2.74 7.20
C GLU A 589 0.56 -1.73 8.29
N LEU A 590 1.85 -1.42 8.45
CA LEU A 590 2.31 -0.29 9.26
C LEU A 590 2.90 0.76 8.32
N ASN A 591 2.35 1.97 8.34
CA ASN A 591 2.81 3.12 7.53
C ASN A 591 3.00 2.78 6.03
N GLY A 592 2.12 1.96 5.46
CA GLY A 592 2.19 1.53 4.06
C GLY A 592 3.21 0.42 3.77
N THR A 593 3.84 -0.16 4.79
CA THR A 593 4.69 -1.35 4.63
C THR A 593 3.94 -2.61 5.04
N ALA A 594 3.82 -3.56 4.11
CA ALA A 594 3.30 -4.88 4.41
C ALA A 594 4.37 -5.68 5.17
N LEU A 595 4.02 -6.16 6.36
CA LEU A 595 4.94 -6.88 7.23
C LEU A 595 4.70 -8.38 7.10
N CYS A 596 5.76 -9.16 6.96
CA CYS A 596 5.69 -10.61 6.81
C CYS A 596 5.72 -11.32 8.17
N THR A 597 6.46 -10.76 9.14
CA THR A 597 6.68 -11.41 10.45
C THR A 597 6.59 -10.46 11.63
N GLY A 598 6.24 -11.01 12.81
CA GLY A 598 6.24 -10.24 14.07
C GLY A 598 7.60 -9.63 14.42
N LYS A 599 8.71 -10.18 13.89
CA LYS A 599 10.05 -9.59 14.00
C LYS A 599 10.14 -8.27 13.26
N GLU A 600 9.72 -8.22 12.00
CA GLU A 600 9.71 -7.00 11.19
C GLU A 600 8.80 -5.94 11.81
N PHE A 601 7.60 -6.33 12.26
CA PHE A 601 6.68 -5.45 12.98
C PHE A 601 7.34 -4.80 14.20
N CYS A 602 8.00 -5.60 15.04
CA CYS A 602 8.67 -5.07 16.22
C CYS A 602 9.85 -4.17 15.85
N LEU A 603 10.65 -4.51 14.84
CA LEU A 603 11.79 -3.69 14.40
C LEU A 603 11.34 -2.34 13.84
N ASP A 604 10.28 -2.32 13.04
CA ASP A 604 9.71 -1.09 12.49
C ASP A 604 9.13 -0.20 13.61
N LEU A 605 8.37 -0.79 14.53
CA LEU A 605 7.80 -0.06 15.68
C LEU A 605 8.88 0.51 16.61
N LEU A 606 9.97 -0.24 16.84
CA LEU A 606 11.13 0.23 17.60
C LEU A 606 11.85 1.40 16.91
N CYS A 607 11.93 1.39 15.58
CA CYS A 607 12.45 2.51 14.80
C CYS A 607 11.56 3.76 14.90
N GLN A 608 10.25 3.58 15.09
CA GLN A 608 9.26 4.66 15.16
C GLN A 608 9.10 5.28 16.56
N LEU A 609 9.76 4.74 17.59
CA LEU A 609 9.75 5.33 18.94
C LEU A 609 10.07 6.83 18.89
N ARG A 610 9.19 7.63 19.52
CA ARG A 610 9.20 9.09 19.38
C ARG A 610 10.51 9.71 19.90
N HIS A 611 11.10 10.59 19.10
CA HIS A 611 12.39 11.23 19.41
C HIS A 611 12.30 12.42 20.36
N ASP A 612 11.11 12.98 20.55
CA ASP A 612 10.86 14.11 21.46
C ASP A 612 10.77 13.68 22.93
N MET A 613 10.60 12.38 23.22
CA MET A 613 10.53 11.81 24.57
C MET A 613 11.64 10.78 24.83
N PRO A 614 12.92 11.20 24.82
CA PRO A 614 14.04 10.26 24.82
C PRO A 614 14.12 9.43 26.11
N THR A 615 13.67 9.94 27.27
CA THR A 615 13.73 9.19 28.53
C THR A 615 12.71 8.05 28.60
N GLN A 616 11.48 8.28 28.14
CA GLN A 616 10.44 7.24 28.10
C GLN A 616 10.76 6.18 27.04
N ALA A 617 11.29 6.60 25.89
CA ALA A 617 11.82 5.70 24.87
C ALA A 617 12.99 4.85 25.40
N LEU A 618 13.93 5.46 26.15
CA LEU A 618 15.02 4.71 26.79
C LEU A 618 14.52 3.71 27.83
N ARG A 619 13.55 4.08 28.67
CA ARG A 619 12.91 3.15 29.62
C ARG A 619 12.34 1.95 28.91
N PHE A 620 11.55 2.19 27.85
CA PHE A 620 10.98 1.14 27.04
C PHE A 620 12.06 0.21 26.47
N CYS A 621 13.10 0.78 25.85
CA CYS A 621 14.18 -0.01 25.28
C CYS A 621 14.96 -0.80 26.34
N CYS A 622 15.22 -0.24 27.53
CA CYS A 622 15.90 -0.96 28.61
C CYS A 622 15.09 -2.19 29.03
N ILE A 623 13.78 -2.02 29.25
CA ILE A 623 12.90 -3.13 29.61
C ILE A 623 12.90 -4.19 28.50
N PHE A 624 12.74 -3.78 27.25
CA PHE A 624 12.76 -4.71 26.11
C PHE A 624 14.07 -5.50 26.06
N MET A 625 15.22 -4.85 26.27
CA MET A 625 16.54 -5.47 26.25
C MET A 625 16.74 -6.46 27.40
N GLU A 626 16.34 -6.09 28.62
CA GLU A 626 16.37 -6.99 29.78
C GLU A 626 15.58 -8.26 29.49
N GLN A 627 14.38 -8.12 28.92
CA GLN A 627 13.55 -9.27 28.55
C GLN A 627 14.16 -10.09 27.42
N PHE A 628 14.74 -9.44 26.41
CA PHE A 628 15.37 -10.11 25.28
C PHE A 628 16.50 -11.06 25.74
N ILE A 629 17.37 -10.57 26.63
CA ILE A 629 18.49 -11.36 27.19
C ILE A 629 17.99 -12.55 28.01
N HIS A 630 16.89 -12.37 28.74
CA HIS A 630 16.30 -13.44 29.54
C HIS A 630 15.73 -14.58 28.67
N ILE A 631 15.24 -14.27 27.46
CA ILE A 631 14.64 -15.25 26.55
C ILE A 631 15.71 -15.93 25.68
N GLU A 632 16.64 -15.17 25.09
CA GLU A 632 17.69 -15.68 24.21
C GLU A 632 19.07 -15.15 24.63
N ARG A 633 19.99 -16.06 24.98
CA ARG A 633 21.38 -15.73 25.33
C ARG A 633 22.33 -15.68 24.12
N GLU A 634 21.89 -16.15 22.96
CA GLU A 634 22.79 -16.42 21.81
C GLU A 634 22.40 -15.70 20.50
N THR A 635 21.27 -14.98 20.45
CA THR A 635 20.87 -14.24 19.24
C THR A 635 21.40 -12.80 19.23
N PRO A 636 21.85 -12.31 18.07
CA PRO A 636 22.36 -10.96 17.96
C PRO A 636 21.24 -9.95 18.13
N LEU A 637 21.53 -8.97 18.98
CA LEU A 637 20.63 -7.85 19.25
C LEU A 637 20.31 -7.07 17.98
N PRO A 638 19.06 -6.62 17.79
CA PRO A 638 18.71 -5.76 16.67
C PRO A 638 19.58 -4.50 16.61
N THR A 639 20.37 -4.37 15.54
CA THR A 639 21.31 -3.26 15.37
C THR A 639 20.60 -1.90 15.28
N CYS A 640 19.38 -1.86 14.73
CA CYS A 640 18.55 -0.66 14.71
C CYS A 640 18.14 -0.20 16.11
N LEU A 641 17.77 -1.12 16.99
CA LEU A 641 17.42 -0.83 18.39
C LEU A 641 18.64 -0.27 19.14
N LEU A 642 19.80 -0.91 19.00
CA LEU A 642 21.04 -0.44 19.62
C LEU A 642 21.42 0.97 19.15
N ARG A 643 21.38 1.23 17.84
CA ARG A 643 21.65 2.58 17.28
C ARG A 643 20.67 3.62 17.82
N LYS A 644 19.37 3.28 17.87
CA LYS A 644 18.32 4.14 18.41
C LYS A 644 18.54 4.42 19.90
N MET A 645 18.89 3.41 20.70
CA MET A 645 19.20 3.59 22.11
C MET A 645 20.44 4.47 22.33
N VAL A 646 21.51 4.28 21.55
CA VAL A 646 22.71 5.14 21.61
C VAL A 646 22.35 6.59 21.31
N TYR A 647 21.55 6.82 20.26
CA TYR A 647 21.05 8.15 19.91
C TYR A 647 20.22 8.77 21.05
N MET A 648 19.24 8.02 21.58
CA MET A 648 18.37 8.51 22.65
C MET A 648 19.13 8.76 23.95
N TYR A 649 20.11 7.92 24.30
CA TYR A 649 20.98 8.08 25.47
C TYR A 649 21.79 9.36 25.38
N LYS A 650 22.44 9.61 24.22
CA LYS A 650 23.16 10.88 23.97
C LYS A 650 22.24 12.09 24.09
N ARG A 651 21.03 12.01 23.51
CA ARG A 651 20.04 13.09 23.52
C ARG A 651 19.47 13.35 24.92
N ALA A 652 19.10 12.31 25.66
CA ALA A 652 18.63 12.41 27.04
C ALA A 652 19.71 13.00 27.96
N ARG A 653 20.97 12.57 27.82
CA ARG A 653 22.11 13.11 28.57
C ARG A 653 22.38 14.58 28.27
N PHE A 654 22.16 15.01 27.03
CA PHE A 654 22.28 16.43 26.64
C PHE A 654 21.14 17.28 27.23
N LEU A 655 19.91 16.78 27.21
CA LEU A 655 18.73 17.50 27.69
C LEU A 655 18.65 17.58 29.23
N HIS A 656 19.14 16.57 29.95
CA HIS A 656 18.96 16.43 31.41
C HIS A 656 20.19 16.77 32.25
N SER A 657 20.95 17.79 31.87
CA SER A 657 22.11 18.28 32.65
C SER A 657 21.75 18.79 34.07
N THR A 658 20.46 18.87 34.42
CA THR A 658 19.95 19.29 35.73
C THR A 658 18.85 18.35 36.25
N PHE A 659 19.24 17.39 37.09
CA PHE A 659 18.49 16.66 38.14
C PHE A 659 16.99 16.31 37.93
N THR A 660 16.70 15.01 37.71
CA THR A 660 15.66 14.15 38.35
C THR A 660 15.47 12.82 37.59
N GLU A 661 15.92 12.71 36.33
CA GLU A 661 15.79 11.50 35.50
C GLU A 661 17.07 10.63 35.40
N ASN A 662 17.99 10.73 36.37
CA ASN A 662 19.22 9.93 36.40
C ASN A 662 18.96 8.42 36.46
N THR A 663 17.82 7.98 37.00
CA THR A 663 17.49 6.56 37.17
C THR A 663 17.45 5.76 35.87
N VAL A 664 17.11 6.39 34.74
CA VAL A 664 17.06 5.71 33.43
C VAL A 664 18.46 5.62 32.81
N LEU A 665 19.26 6.67 32.95
CA LEU A 665 20.64 6.66 32.49
C LEU A 665 21.47 5.66 33.31
N GLU A 666 21.25 5.59 34.62
CA GLU A 666 21.81 4.58 35.52
C GLU A 666 21.34 3.16 35.15
N ALA A 667 20.09 2.98 34.72
CA ALA A 667 19.60 1.70 34.24
C ALA A 667 20.32 1.25 32.95
N VAL A 668 20.54 2.16 32.00
CA VAL A 668 21.34 1.87 30.80
C VAL A 668 22.77 1.51 31.18
N GLU A 669 23.39 2.27 32.09
CA GLU A 669 24.76 2.02 32.55
C GLU A 669 24.88 0.68 33.29
N ARG A 670 23.89 0.35 34.13
CA ARG A 670 23.79 -0.96 34.80
C ARG A 670 23.66 -2.09 33.79
N LEU A 671 22.77 -1.95 32.80
CA LEU A 671 22.56 -2.95 31.75
C LEU A 671 23.85 -3.22 30.95
N LEU A 672 24.62 -2.17 30.65
CA LEU A 672 25.92 -2.28 29.98
C LEU A 672 27.01 -2.89 30.88
N LEU A 673 27.00 -2.60 32.17
CA LEU A 673 27.95 -3.19 33.13
C LEU A 673 27.68 -4.68 33.38
N GLU A 674 26.41 -5.07 33.46
CA GLU A 674 25.99 -6.42 33.77
C GLU A 674 26.08 -7.37 32.56
N ASN A 675 26.06 -6.84 31.33
CA ASN A 675 26.05 -7.63 30.10
C ASN A 675 27.19 -7.25 29.13
N HIS A 676 28.32 -7.95 29.23
CA HIS A 676 29.50 -7.72 28.38
C HIS A 676 29.20 -7.79 26.87
N TYR A 677 28.30 -8.69 26.45
CA TYR A 677 27.88 -8.82 25.05
C TYR A 677 27.20 -7.53 24.52
N ILE A 678 26.35 -6.91 25.34
CA ILE A 678 25.68 -5.66 24.99
C ILE A 678 26.65 -4.51 24.96
N ALA A 679 27.57 -4.45 25.94
CA ALA A 679 28.62 -3.43 25.98
C ALA A 679 29.47 -3.45 24.71
N GLU A 680 29.86 -4.63 24.22
CA GLU A 680 30.65 -4.78 23.00
C GLU A 680 29.90 -4.25 21.76
N GLN A 681 28.64 -4.67 21.58
CA GLN A 681 27.79 -4.21 20.48
C GLN A 681 27.47 -2.70 20.57
N TRP A 682 27.26 -2.20 21.78
CA TRP A 682 27.04 -0.78 22.07
C TRP A 682 28.26 0.07 21.71
N HIS A 683 29.47 -0.39 22.06
CA HIS A 683 30.70 0.28 21.72
C HIS A 683 30.96 0.29 20.21
N SER A 684 30.69 -0.83 19.52
CA SER A 684 30.76 -0.89 18.05
C SER A 684 29.82 0.12 17.38
N CYS A 685 28.63 0.36 17.95
CA CYS A 685 27.67 1.35 17.44
C CYS A 685 28.01 2.80 17.80
N LYS A 686 28.90 3.04 18.77
CA LYS A 686 29.30 4.38 19.23
C LYS A 686 30.45 4.99 18.40
N VAL A 687 31.21 4.14 17.70
CA VAL A 687 32.37 4.51 16.86
C VAL A 687 31.96 4.91 15.44
N MET A 688 30.75 4.50 15.00
CA MET A 688 30.04 5.10 13.86
C MET A 688 29.24 6.33 14.31
#